data_AF-A0A2B7Z4N6-F1
#
_entry.id   AF-A0A2B7Z4N6-F1
#
_cell.length_a   1.000
_cell.length_b   1.000
_cell.length_c   1.000
_cell.angle_alpha   90.00
_cell.angle_beta   90.00
_cell.angle_gamma   90.00
#
_symmetry.space_group_name_H-M   'P 1'
#
loop_
_entity.id
_entity.type
_entity.pdbx_description
1 polymer ?
#
loop_
_entity_poly.entity_id
_entity_poly.type
_entity_poly.pdbx_seq_one_letter_code
_entity_poly.pdbx_strand_id
1 'polypeptide(L)'
;MDTYTFATSTQVDTPVHIKICSLEGKQKQLPFSVLLQNPELRHLGSNQSPTSDLYVTVQIWASSKPLGVPMQTAYKPFKTSRTWNEWLRMPISIKDVPLNTQLAITIWDVSPLGSNSGGGHSVPFGGTTISLFDEDGTLRKGRQKCKVYRHKAADGLSTSTTPSIPAPKRHKPQFVDIGPTPEEEELERLEKLLKKHELGEIPRVDWLDQLVFRAVEKKKLEAEGSARKRAAHNQVAKEKLSTGPNGHSKTAVTDNKQETDSEEENFVLFVDFPRFDFPIVFQDFEYPPPQISSYPQQMTGSNAALKPPPEVRLGPGIEGAGDDDEHPIIKIYDPEVGQRGNPCEDKHRRLVRSNRTGIMDRDLKPNPKIRDELNDIMSYGPTQELNPEEKDLVWKFRHHLTRDKKALTKFVKSVNWRDAGESRQAVEILPKWSEIDVDDALELLGPTFDNYAVRAYAVDRLRKSDDEELLLYLLQLVQALKYESVHDEVNEDVTQDSSLTSFLISRAANNALLGNYFHWYLMVECDDAGPGTISTHRKLFARVEYYFMVELEKANPEMRKTLLRQGELITVLSKIAKDIRFSRWNRTVKIEKLKKFLTDPKNEIVNIDPPLPLPLDPDVLVTGCFVEDATVFKSSLSPLLINFKQSDGRQYPVIFKVGDDLRQDQLVIQIISLMDRLLQKENLDLKLTPYRILATSAHAGAMQFIPSTSLSAASTKYKGSILAYLKANNPDDSEPLGVRKETMDTYIKSCAGYCVITYILGVGDRHLDNLLLAPDGHFFHADFGFILGRDPKPFAPMMKLCKEMVEGMGGASSPNYLLFKQYCFTAYTTLRKSANLILNLFSLMVDANIPDILVEPDKAVLKVKERFHLELSEEEAIRHFEQLISDSVNAIFGVVIDRLHEFVQGWRA
;
A
#
# COMPACT_ATOMS: atom_id res chain seq x y z
N MET A 1 51.57 13.87 -21.12
CA MET A 1 50.89 13.55 -19.85
C MET A 1 51.16 12.08 -19.61
N ASP A 2 52.01 11.77 -18.63
CA ASP A 2 52.20 10.37 -18.22
C ASP A 2 50.87 9.85 -17.68
N THR A 3 50.45 8.67 -18.14
CA THR A 3 49.23 8.01 -17.68
C THR A 3 49.42 7.61 -16.22
N TYR A 4 48.84 8.36 -15.28
CA TYR A 4 48.84 8.00 -13.86
C TYR A 4 47.92 6.79 -13.66
N THR A 5 48.50 5.61 -13.45
CA THR A 5 47.80 4.39 -13.05
C THR A 5 47.71 4.31 -11.52
N PHE A 6 46.49 4.18 -10.98
CA PHE A 6 46.22 3.92 -9.57
C PHE A 6 45.37 2.64 -9.42
N ALA A 7 45.41 2.01 -8.25
CA ALA A 7 44.56 0.87 -7.91
C ALA A 7 43.54 1.29 -6.84
N THR A 8 42.38 0.66 -6.80
CA THR A 8 41.40 0.93 -5.73
C THR A 8 41.54 -0.07 -4.58
N SER A 9 41.16 0.32 -3.36
CA SER A 9 41.26 -0.55 -2.17
C SER A 9 40.52 -1.88 -2.35
N THR A 10 39.38 -1.87 -3.05
CA THR A 10 38.57 -3.06 -3.36
C THR A 10 39.27 -4.07 -4.27
N GLN A 11 40.24 -3.62 -5.09
CA GLN A 11 41.02 -4.47 -6.00
C GLN A 11 42.20 -5.17 -5.31
N VAL A 12 42.53 -4.79 -4.08
CA VAL A 12 43.71 -5.27 -3.36
C VAL A 12 43.31 -6.31 -2.31
N ASP A 13 43.31 -7.58 -2.73
CA ASP A 13 43.04 -8.71 -1.84
C ASP A 13 44.29 -9.17 -1.07
N THR A 14 44.89 -8.24 -0.31
CA THR A 14 46.01 -8.56 0.57
C THR A 14 45.69 -8.14 2.00
N PRO A 15 46.04 -8.96 3.01
CA PRO A 15 45.92 -8.56 4.41
C PRO A 15 46.62 -7.24 4.70
N VAL A 16 46.09 -6.45 5.63
CA VAL A 16 46.80 -5.27 6.12
C VAL A 16 48.08 -5.74 6.82
N HIS A 17 49.23 -5.25 6.35
CA HIS A 17 50.54 -5.51 6.93
C HIS A 17 51.14 -4.23 7.48
N ILE A 18 51.83 -4.33 8.60
CA ILE A 18 52.62 -3.24 9.17
C ILE A 18 53.92 -3.80 9.74
N LYS A 19 55.04 -3.14 9.43
CA LYS A 19 56.33 -3.49 9.99
C LYS A 19 56.62 -2.62 11.21
N ILE A 20 56.93 -3.26 12.34
CA ILE A 20 57.44 -2.56 13.52
C ILE A 20 58.97 -2.53 13.40
N CYS A 21 59.56 -1.34 13.21
CA CYS A 21 60.98 -1.18 12.91
C CYS A 21 61.80 -0.98 14.19
N SER A 22 61.81 0.25 14.71
CA SER A 22 62.62 0.64 15.87
C SER A 22 61.90 1.64 16.76
N LEU A 23 62.23 1.61 18.05
CA LEU A 23 61.82 2.63 19.03
C LEU A 23 63.05 3.45 19.42
N GLU A 24 63.00 4.74 19.14
CA GLU A 24 64.06 5.69 19.50
C GLU A 24 63.54 6.65 20.58
N GLY A 25 64.37 6.93 21.57
CA GLY A 25 64.05 7.89 22.63
C GLY A 25 65.00 7.72 23.80
N LYS A 26 65.05 8.73 24.67
CA LYS A 26 65.89 8.72 25.87
C LYS A 26 64.99 8.71 27.10
N GLN A 27 65.21 7.73 27.96
CA GLN A 27 64.55 7.62 29.27
C GLN A 27 65.43 8.30 30.32
N LYS A 28 64.85 9.15 31.16
CA LYS A 28 65.53 9.68 32.35
C LYS A 28 65.54 8.57 33.41
N GLN A 29 66.68 8.39 34.08
CA GLN A 29 66.73 7.46 35.22
C GLN A 29 65.86 7.99 36.35
N LEU A 30 65.04 7.13 36.93
CA LEU A 30 64.16 7.51 38.04
C LEU A 30 65.01 7.89 39.27
N PRO A 31 64.76 9.03 39.92
CA PRO A 31 65.43 9.40 41.16
C PRO A 31 65.21 8.35 42.24
N PHE A 32 66.24 8.07 43.05
CA PHE A 32 66.18 7.04 44.09
C PHE A 32 65.06 7.29 45.11
N SER A 33 64.70 8.56 45.36
CA SER A 33 63.57 8.95 46.21
C SER A 33 62.21 8.43 45.71
N VAL A 34 61.99 8.44 44.39
CA VAL A 34 60.76 7.94 43.75
C VAL A 34 60.71 6.41 43.81
N LEU A 35 61.86 5.75 43.61
CA LEU A 35 62.00 4.30 43.75
C LEU A 35 61.88 3.80 45.21
N LEU A 36 61.98 4.69 46.20
CA LEU A 36 61.77 4.36 47.61
C LEU A 36 60.28 4.44 47.99
N GLN A 37 59.56 5.41 47.42
CA GLN A 37 58.12 5.59 47.63
C GLN A 37 57.28 4.55 46.87
N ASN A 38 57.74 4.12 45.70
CA ASN A 38 57.08 3.10 44.87
C ASN A 38 58.07 1.96 44.54
N PRO A 39 58.22 0.97 45.43
CA PRO A 39 59.15 -0.15 45.25
C PRO A 39 58.87 -0.96 43.99
N GLU A 40 57.59 -1.05 43.59
CA GLU A 40 57.10 -1.73 42.38
C GLU A 40 57.78 -1.25 41.09
N LEU A 41 58.12 0.04 41.00
CA LEU A 41 58.77 0.63 39.82
C LEU A 41 60.18 0.08 39.58
N ARG A 42 60.80 -0.52 40.60
CA ARG A 42 62.10 -1.20 40.46
C ARG A 42 62.00 -2.49 39.67
N HIS A 43 60.84 -3.13 39.62
CA HIS A 43 60.67 -4.43 38.96
C HIS A 43 60.34 -4.30 37.45
N LEU A 44 60.15 -3.07 36.97
CA LEU A 44 59.89 -2.79 35.57
C LEU A 44 61.19 -2.71 34.76
N GLY A 45 61.30 -3.52 33.71
CA GLY A 45 62.53 -3.64 32.92
C GLY A 45 63.00 -2.31 32.34
N SER A 46 62.08 -1.48 31.82
CA SER A 46 62.43 -0.17 31.24
C SER A 46 63.02 0.83 32.22
N ASN A 47 62.73 0.69 33.52
CA ASN A 47 63.29 1.58 34.54
C ASN A 47 64.71 1.16 34.97
N GLN A 48 65.07 -0.11 34.78
CA GLN A 48 66.39 -0.63 35.10
C GLN A 48 67.38 -0.50 33.93
N SER A 49 66.91 -0.75 32.70
CA SER A 49 67.74 -0.72 31.50
C SER A 49 67.12 0.13 30.38
N PRO A 50 67.89 1.03 29.76
CA PRO A 50 67.43 1.80 28.60
C PRO A 50 67.12 0.92 27.38
N THR A 51 67.62 -0.32 27.34
CA THR A 51 67.34 -1.32 26.30
C THR A 51 66.59 -2.52 26.88
N SER A 52 65.62 -2.28 27.75
CA SER A 52 64.74 -3.33 28.27
C SER A 52 63.99 -4.06 27.17
N ASP A 53 63.68 -5.34 27.43
CA ASP A 53 62.85 -6.17 26.56
C ASP A 53 61.41 -5.65 26.56
N LEU A 54 60.91 -5.36 25.37
CA LEU A 54 59.56 -4.84 25.14
C LEU A 54 58.93 -5.60 23.98
N TYR A 55 57.61 -5.72 24.00
CA TYR A 55 56.86 -6.27 22.87
C TYR A 55 55.76 -5.30 22.44
N VAL A 56 55.34 -5.38 21.18
CA VAL A 56 54.36 -4.46 20.59
C VAL A 56 53.13 -5.23 20.19
N THR A 57 51.95 -4.69 20.47
CA THR A 57 50.67 -5.18 19.94
C THR A 57 50.05 -4.14 19.02
N VAL A 58 49.52 -4.58 17.89
CA VAL A 58 48.80 -3.74 16.93
C VAL A 58 47.38 -4.26 16.75
N GLN A 59 46.40 -3.36 16.80
CA GLN A 59 45.00 -3.68 16.58
C GLN A 59 44.36 -2.72 15.58
N ILE A 60 43.51 -3.24 14.70
CA ILE A 60 42.72 -2.44 13.75
C ILE A 60 41.47 -1.93 14.44
N TRP A 61 41.20 -0.64 14.29
CA TRP A 61 40.00 0.04 14.76
C TRP A 61 39.33 0.79 13.61
N ALA A 62 38.00 0.84 13.61
CA ALA A 62 37.22 1.70 12.74
C ALA A 62 35.96 2.16 13.48
N SER A 63 35.55 3.42 13.27
CA SER A 63 34.36 3.99 13.93
C SER A 63 34.35 3.77 15.47
N SER A 64 35.53 3.90 16.10
CA SER A 64 35.74 3.65 17.55
C SER A 64 35.40 2.23 18.02
N LYS A 65 35.43 1.23 17.12
CA LYS A 65 35.28 -0.20 17.44
C LYS A 65 36.49 -0.99 16.94
N PRO A 66 37.01 -1.96 17.71
CA PRO A 66 38.06 -2.85 17.23
C PRO A 66 37.48 -3.80 16.18
N LEU A 67 38.13 -3.90 15.01
CA LEU A 67 37.69 -4.77 13.91
C LEU A 67 38.29 -6.19 13.97
N GLY A 68 39.14 -6.49 14.96
CA GLY A 68 39.74 -7.81 15.12
C GLY A 68 40.57 -7.95 16.39
N VAL A 69 41.23 -9.11 16.53
CA VAL A 69 42.13 -9.41 17.64
C VAL A 69 43.48 -8.66 17.52
N PRO A 70 44.10 -8.23 18.63
CA PRO A 70 45.42 -7.59 18.60
C PRO A 70 46.50 -8.59 18.18
N MET A 71 47.36 -8.19 17.24
CA MET A 71 48.52 -8.96 16.78
C MET A 71 49.77 -8.53 17.52
N GLN A 72 50.59 -9.47 17.95
CA GLN A 72 51.76 -9.23 18.80
C GLN A 72 53.07 -9.54 18.07
N THR A 73 54.11 -8.75 18.29
CA THR A 73 55.49 -9.07 17.86
C THR A 73 56.06 -10.25 18.62
N ALA A 74 56.91 -11.03 17.97
CA ALA A 74 57.71 -12.05 18.63
C ALA A 74 58.59 -11.45 19.74
N TYR A 75 58.82 -12.23 20.81
CA TYR A 75 59.74 -11.84 21.86
C TYR A 75 61.18 -11.80 21.31
N LYS A 76 61.90 -10.70 21.56
CA LYS A 76 63.28 -10.50 21.13
C LYS A 76 64.05 -9.72 22.20
N PRO A 77 65.17 -10.25 22.72
CA PRO A 77 65.97 -9.55 23.71
C PRO A 77 66.79 -8.41 23.08
N PHE A 78 66.79 -7.23 23.68
CA PHE A 78 67.51 -6.06 23.14
C PHE A 78 68.87 -5.86 23.80
N LYS A 79 69.95 -5.94 23.00
CA LYS A 79 71.33 -5.79 23.50
C LYS A 79 71.89 -4.37 23.37
N THR A 80 71.60 -3.69 22.26
CA THR A 80 72.20 -2.38 21.91
C THR A 80 71.16 -1.34 21.50
N SER A 81 70.09 -1.75 20.82
CA SER A 81 68.98 -0.89 20.41
C SER A 81 67.65 -1.64 20.35
N ARG A 82 66.53 -0.93 20.57
CA ARG A 82 65.17 -1.48 20.52
C ARG A 82 64.69 -1.59 19.07
N THR A 83 65.10 -2.67 18.39
CA THR A 83 64.82 -2.95 16.98
C THR A 83 64.10 -4.29 16.78
N TRP A 84 62.83 -4.25 16.38
CA TRP A 84 62.03 -5.43 16.07
C TRP A 84 62.32 -5.88 14.63
N ASN A 85 62.11 -4.98 13.66
CA ASN A 85 62.15 -5.25 12.22
C ASN A 85 61.22 -6.41 11.79
N GLU A 86 60.03 -6.46 12.37
CA GLU A 86 59.08 -7.55 12.19
C GLU A 86 57.82 -7.09 11.47
N TRP A 87 57.38 -7.84 10.45
CA TRP A 87 56.10 -7.63 9.77
C TRP A 87 54.98 -8.33 10.51
N LEU A 88 53.98 -7.58 10.94
CA LEU A 88 52.74 -8.10 11.50
C LEU A 88 51.67 -8.15 10.42
N ARG A 89 51.02 -9.31 10.31
CA ARG A 89 49.88 -9.55 9.42
C ARG A 89 48.60 -9.43 10.23
N MET A 90 47.72 -8.51 9.84
CA MET A 90 46.42 -8.34 10.48
C MET A 90 45.37 -9.32 9.91
N PRO A 91 44.32 -9.66 10.69
CA PRO A 91 43.30 -10.64 10.26
C PRO A 91 42.26 -10.09 9.26
N ILE A 92 42.49 -8.91 8.67
CA ILE A 92 41.55 -8.22 7.76
C ILE A 92 42.29 -7.81 6.49
N SER A 93 41.63 -7.93 5.34
CA SER A 93 42.15 -7.55 4.02
C SER A 93 41.97 -6.06 3.73
N ILE A 94 42.85 -5.47 2.91
CA ILE A 94 42.78 -4.06 2.50
C ILE A 94 41.45 -3.74 1.78
N LYS A 95 40.84 -4.73 1.11
CA LYS A 95 39.53 -4.57 0.46
C LYS A 95 38.35 -4.41 1.43
N ASP A 96 38.49 -4.88 2.67
CA ASP A 96 37.40 -4.97 3.65
C ASP A 96 37.47 -3.85 4.72
N VAL A 97 38.50 -3.00 4.69
CA VAL A 97 38.70 -1.94 5.69
C VAL A 97 38.03 -0.63 5.26
N PRO A 98 37.26 0.04 6.14
CA PRO A 98 36.66 1.34 5.84
C PRO A 98 37.69 2.48 5.80
N LEU A 99 37.34 3.62 5.21
CA LEU A 99 38.22 4.80 5.09
C LEU A 99 38.75 5.31 6.43
N ASN A 100 37.93 5.27 7.49
CA ASN A 100 38.28 5.74 8.82
C ASN A 100 39.07 4.73 9.66
N THR A 101 39.71 3.76 9.02
CA THR A 101 40.50 2.72 9.69
C THR A 101 41.77 3.28 10.31
N GLN A 102 42.00 2.95 11.58
CA GLN A 102 43.19 3.32 12.35
C GLN A 102 43.87 2.08 12.93
N LEU A 103 45.20 2.14 13.04
CA LEU A 103 46.01 1.14 13.71
C LEU A 103 46.41 1.67 15.09
N ALA A 104 45.86 1.04 16.13
CA ALA A 104 46.23 1.29 17.51
C ALA A 104 47.44 0.41 17.87
N ILE A 105 48.58 1.04 18.17
CA ILE A 105 49.86 0.37 18.44
C ILE A 105 50.23 0.62 19.90
N THR A 106 50.26 -0.43 20.71
CA THR A 106 50.66 -0.36 22.12
C THR A 106 51.96 -1.11 22.36
N ILE A 107 52.92 -0.45 22.99
CA ILE A 107 54.20 -1.02 23.42
C ILE A 107 54.05 -1.43 24.87
N TRP A 108 54.36 -2.68 25.17
CA TRP A 108 54.23 -3.29 26.48
C TRP A 108 55.59 -3.57 27.10
N ASP A 109 55.67 -3.30 28.39
CA ASP A 109 56.72 -3.75 29.29
C ASP A 109 56.17 -4.88 30.17
N VAL A 110 57.07 -5.73 30.67
CA VAL A 110 56.69 -6.91 31.46
C VAL A 110 57.06 -6.66 32.92
N SER A 111 56.06 -6.74 33.80
CA SER A 111 56.25 -6.65 35.25
C SER A 111 55.97 -8.01 35.92
N PRO A 112 56.92 -8.54 36.72
CA PRO A 112 56.73 -9.81 37.42
C PRO A 112 55.63 -9.77 38.48
N LEU A 113 55.22 -8.57 38.92
CA LEU A 113 54.24 -8.38 40.00
C LEU A 113 52.79 -8.25 39.50
N GLY A 114 52.57 -8.27 38.18
CA GLY A 114 51.24 -8.09 37.58
C GLY A 114 50.79 -6.63 37.55
N SER A 115 49.83 -6.28 36.69
CA SER A 115 49.21 -4.96 36.70
C SER A 115 48.02 -4.92 37.66
N ASN A 116 47.87 -3.84 38.44
CA ASN A 116 46.70 -3.61 39.30
C ASN A 116 45.38 -3.44 38.53
N SER A 117 45.43 -3.36 37.20
CA SER A 117 44.31 -3.12 36.28
C SER A 117 43.86 -4.36 35.52
N GLY A 118 44.00 -5.56 36.12
CA GLY A 118 43.39 -6.80 35.63
C GLY A 118 43.97 -7.37 34.32
N GLY A 119 45.04 -6.77 33.78
CA GLY A 119 45.71 -7.17 32.55
C GLY A 119 47.05 -7.83 32.81
N GLY A 120 47.07 -9.05 33.35
CA GLY A 120 48.25 -9.91 33.45
C GLY A 120 49.56 -9.23 33.92
N HIS A 121 50.70 -9.73 33.43
CA HIS A 121 52.05 -9.22 33.71
C HIS A 121 52.45 -8.03 32.80
N SER A 122 51.53 -7.46 32.05
CA SER A 122 51.84 -6.50 30.98
C SER A 122 51.46 -5.09 31.38
N VAL A 123 52.43 -4.17 31.34
CA VAL A 123 52.26 -2.77 31.70
C VAL A 123 52.51 -1.91 30.45
N PRO A 124 51.63 -0.95 30.10
CA PRO A 124 51.81 -0.15 28.89
C PRO A 124 53.03 0.77 29.06
N PHE A 125 54.05 0.54 28.22
CA PHE A 125 55.20 1.43 28.09
C PHE A 125 54.79 2.72 27.37
N GLY A 126 53.96 2.60 26.33
CA GLY A 126 53.34 3.73 25.64
C GLY A 126 52.56 3.31 24.40
N GLY A 127 51.73 4.22 23.89
CA GLY A 127 50.78 3.97 22.82
C GLY A 127 50.85 5.02 21.72
N THR A 128 50.53 4.62 20.49
CA THR A 128 50.39 5.51 19.34
C THR A 128 49.32 4.97 18.38
N THR A 129 48.54 5.86 17.79
CA THR A 129 47.44 5.53 16.88
C THR A 129 47.66 6.23 15.55
N ILE A 130 47.78 5.46 14.46
CA ILE A 130 48.03 5.97 13.11
C ILE A 130 46.88 5.60 12.16
N SER A 131 46.40 6.55 11.36
CA SER A 131 45.41 6.28 10.32
C SER A 131 46.00 5.43 9.20
N LEU A 132 45.27 4.44 8.70
CA LEU A 132 45.71 3.58 7.60
C LEU A 132 45.72 4.35 6.26
N PHE A 133 44.74 5.22 6.06
CA PHE A 133 44.65 6.13 4.91
C PHE A 133 45.14 7.54 5.30
N ASP A 134 45.69 8.28 4.34
CA ASP A 134 46.02 9.71 4.50
C ASP A 134 44.82 10.64 4.25
N GLU A 135 45.05 11.96 4.32
CA GLU A 135 43.99 12.97 4.17
C GLU A 135 43.36 12.96 2.77
N ASP A 136 44.10 12.46 1.77
CA ASP A 136 43.66 12.34 0.38
C ASP A 136 42.97 10.98 0.10
N GLY A 137 42.78 10.14 1.12
CA GLY A 137 42.17 8.81 0.99
C GLY A 137 43.09 7.78 0.33
N THR A 138 44.40 8.02 0.30
CA THR A 138 45.41 7.11 -0.24
C THR A 138 45.97 6.23 0.87
N LEU A 139 46.25 4.96 0.57
CA LEU A 139 46.87 4.05 1.52
C LEU A 139 48.28 4.52 1.88
N ARG A 140 48.57 4.68 3.17
CA ARG A 140 49.92 5.09 3.63
C ARG A 140 50.95 4.04 3.20
N LYS A 141 52.05 4.51 2.62
CA LYS A 141 53.18 3.68 2.16
C LYS A 141 54.51 4.08 2.80
N GLY A 142 55.43 3.13 2.87
CA GLY A 142 56.80 3.38 3.34
C GLY A 142 56.88 3.74 4.83
N ARG A 143 58.01 4.33 5.22
CA ARG A 143 58.39 4.56 6.61
C ARG A 143 57.65 5.77 7.22
N GLN A 144 57.06 5.57 8.38
CA GLN A 144 56.31 6.56 9.15
C GLN A 144 56.93 6.78 10.53
N LYS A 145 57.04 8.04 10.95
CA LYS A 145 57.49 8.45 12.28
C LYS A 145 56.26 8.64 13.17
N CYS A 146 56.08 7.80 14.19
CA CYS A 146 54.93 7.87 15.09
C CYS A 146 55.36 8.32 16.49
N LYS A 147 54.75 9.39 17.02
CA LYS A 147 54.98 9.82 18.40
C LYS A 147 54.36 8.83 19.38
N VAL A 148 55.12 8.41 20.39
CA VAL A 148 54.65 7.50 21.44
C VAL A 148 54.26 8.28 22.69
N TYR A 149 53.07 8.02 23.22
CA TYR A 149 52.57 8.61 24.46
C TYR A 149 52.86 7.66 25.62
N ARG A 150 53.73 8.09 26.52
CA ARG A 150 54.21 7.27 27.65
C ARG A 150 53.07 6.91 28.59
N HIS A 151 53.15 5.70 29.15
CA HIS A 151 52.24 5.17 30.18
C HIS A 151 50.76 5.12 29.79
N LYS A 152 50.44 5.22 28.49
CA LYS A 152 49.08 5.11 27.94
C LYS A 152 49.04 4.01 26.90
N ALA A 153 48.02 3.18 26.92
CA ALA A 153 47.73 2.28 25.81
C ALA A 153 47.12 3.07 24.63
N ALA A 154 47.30 2.57 23.41
CA ALA A 154 46.63 3.15 22.25
C ALA A 154 45.12 2.88 22.31
N ASP A 155 44.32 3.89 21.99
CA ASP A 155 42.87 3.89 22.19
C ASP A 155 42.05 3.67 20.92
N GLY A 156 42.62 3.91 19.72
CA GLY A 156 41.95 3.62 18.44
C GLY A 156 40.63 4.39 18.19
N LEU A 157 40.36 5.44 18.99
CA LEU A 157 39.16 6.26 18.91
C LEU A 157 39.25 7.29 17.78
N SER A 158 38.11 7.69 17.21
CA SER A 158 38.06 8.73 16.17
C SER A 158 38.74 10.04 16.61
N THR A 159 38.62 10.41 17.88
CA THR A 159 39.41 11.47 18.52
C THR A 159 40.42 10.82 19.48
N SER A 160 41.48 10.23 18.92
CA SER A 160 42.49 9.52 19.70
C SER A 160 43.22 10.46 20.67
N THR A 161 43.41 9.99 21.90
CA THR A 161 44.26 10.60 22.93
C THR A 161 45.75 10.31 22.72
N THR A 162 46.07 9.45 21.75
CA THR A 162 47.43 8.99 21.40
C THR A 162 47.75 9.12 19.89
N PRO A 163 47.50 10.26 19.21
CA PRO A 163 47.65 10.37 17.77
C PRO A 163 49.13 10.32 17.32
N SER A 164 49.43 9.61 16.23
CA SER A 164 50.81 9.43 15.74
C SER A 164 51.51 10.74 15.36
N ILE A 165 50.74 11.78 15.00
CA ILE A 165 51.21 13.13 14.70
C ILE A 165 50.65 14.08 15.78
N PRO A 166 51.49 14.86 16.48
CA PRO A 166 51.02 15.80 17.49
C PRO A 166 50.19 16.93 16.87
N ALA A 167 49.11 17.34 17.54
CA ALA A 167 48.30 18.48 17.12
C ALA A 167 49.13 19.78 17.07
N PRO A 168 48.87 20.69 16.10
CA PRO A 168 49.58 21.96 16.02
C PRO A 168 49.36 22.77 17.30
N LYS A 169 50.45 23.19 17.96
CA LYS A 169 50.37 24.01 19.17
C LYS A 169 49.74 25.36 18.82
N ARG A 170 48.60 25.70 19.41
CA ARG A 170 48.07 27.08 19.37
C ARG A 170 49.09 28.02 20.00
N HIS A 171 49.68 28.92 19.20
CA HIS A 171 50.66 29.91 19.69
C HIS A 171 50.03 30.78 20.80
N LYS A 172 50.63 30.74 22.00
CA LYS A 172 50.45 31.81 22.99
C LYS A 172 51.39 32.97 22.62
N PRO A 173 50.91 34.22 22.51
CA PRO A 173 51.66 35.31 21.88
C PRO A 173 52.58 36.02 22.88
N GLN A 174 53.61 35.33 23.42
CA GLN A 174 54.54 36.00 24.34
C GLN A 174 55.97 35.45 24.44
N PHE A 175 56.41 34.62 23.50
CA PHE A 175 57.82 34.23 23.38
C PHE A 175 58.28 34.36 21.92
N VAL A 176 59.34 35.13 21.67
CA VAL A 176 60.07 35.10 20.41
C VAL A 176 60.92 33.83 20.45
N ASP A 177 60.39 32.74 19.89
CA ASP A 177 61.14 31.52 19.68
C ASP A 177 62.15 31.80 18.57
N ILE A 178 63.45 31.67 18.86
CA ILE A 178 64.49 31.78 17.82
C ILE A 178 64.27 30.59 16.90
N GLY A 179 63.93 30.88 15.64
CA GLY A 179 63.63 29.90 14.60
C GLY A 179 64.75 28.85 14.40
N PRO A 180 64.44 27.75 13.68
CA PRO A 180 65.39 26.66 13.47
C PRO A 180 66.71 27.20 12.89
N THR A 181 67.83 26.60 13.29
CA THR A 181 69.12 27.01 12.74
C THR A 181 69.20 26.63 11.25
N PRO A 182 70.00 27.31 10.42
CA PRO A 182 70.17 26.94 9.00
C PRO A 182 70.59 25.48 8.79
N GLU A 183 71.25 24.89 9.79
CA GLU A 183 71.66 23.49 9.81
C GLU A 183 70.47 22.53 10.06
N GLU A 184 69.49 22.94 10.87
CA GLU A 184 68.25 22.19 11.13
C GLU A 184 67.31 22.24 9.91
N GLU A 185 67.20 23.39 9.24
CA GLU A 185 66.41 23.53 8.01
C GLU A 185 67.00 22.72 6.85
N GLU A 186 68.33 22.73 6.70
CA GLU A 186 69.01 21.92 5.69
C GLU A 186 68.89 20.41 6.00
N LEU A 187 68.88 20.01 7.28
CA LEU A 187 68.59 18.63 7.68
C LEU A 187 67.15 18.23 7.30
N GLU A 188 66.16 19.08 7.55
CA GLU A 188 64.76 18.81 7.20
C GLU A 188 64.59 18.69 5.68
N ARG A 189 65.27 19.55 4.91
CA ARG A 189 65.33 19.45 3.45
C ARG A 189 65.98 18.14 3.00
N LEU A 190 67.09 17.75 3.62
CA LEU A 190 67.77 16.48 3.32
C LEU A 190 66.91 15.27 3.70
N GLU A 191 66.16 15.29 4.80
CA GLU A 191 65.21 14.23 5.16
C GLU A 191 64.07 14.11 4.13
N LYS A 192 63.56 15.24 3.61
CA LYS A 192 62.57 15.24 2.51
C LYS A 192 63.15 14.63 1.23
N LEU A 193 64.39 14.96 0.88
CA LEU A 193 65.07 14.39 -0.29
C LEU A 193 65.42 12.91 -0.11
N LEU A 194 65.83 12.50 1.10
CA LEU A 194 66.06 11.10 1.45
C LEU A 194 64.77 10.30 1.31
N LYS A 195 63.64 10.86 1.76
CA LYS A 195 62.31 10.25 1.58
C LYS A 195 61.96 10.08 0.11
N LYS A 196 62.29 11.05 -0.75
CA LYS A 196 62.11 10.95 -2.22
C LYS A 196 63.01 9.90 -2.86
N HIS A 197 64.27 9.80 -2.43
CA HIS A 197 65.20 8.74 -2.85
C HIS A 197 64.69 7.36 -2.42
N GLU A 198 64.26 7.23 -1.16
CA GLU A 198 63.64 6.01 -0.67
C GLU A 198 62.36 5.66 -1.43
N LEU A 199 61.56 6.64 -1.84
CA LEU A 199 60.34 6.47 -2.66
C LEU A 199 60.63 6.09 -4.13
N GLY A 200 61.91 6.05 -4.55
CA GLY A 200 62.30 5.73 -5.92
C GLY A 200 62.12 6.88 -6.91
N GLU A 201 61.80 8.09 -6.44
CA GLU A 201 61.69 9.30 -7.27
C GLU A 201 63.08 9.83 -7.68
N ILE A 202 64.14 9.42 -6.97
CA ILE A 202 65.54 9.72 -7.31
C ILE A 202 66.22 8.41 -7.72
N PRO A 203 66.84 8.33 -8.91
CA PRO A 203 67.55 7.12 -9.36
C PRO A 203 68.66 6.72 -8.39
N ARG A 204 68.72 5.42 -8.06
CA ARG A 204 69.71 4.87 -7.15
C ARG A 204 71.07 4.72 -7.84
N VAL A 205 72.11 5.29 -7.23
CA VAL A 205 73.50 5.19 -7.71
C VAL A 205 74.36 4.75 -6.53
N ASP A 206 74.58 3.44 -6.40
CA ASP A 206 75.06 2.81 -5.15
C ASP A 206 76.34 3.44 -4.55
N TRP A 207 77.31 3.83 -5.38
CA TRP A 207 78.56 4.43 -4.87
C TRP A 207 78.38 5.88 -4.41
N LEU A 208 77.52 6.65 -5.09
CA LEU A 208 77.23 8.04 -4.76
C LEU A 208 76.31 8.12 -3.55
N ASP A 209 75.31 7.25 -3.50
CA ASP A 209 74.36 7.14 -2.40
C ASP A 209 75.08 6.82 -1.09
N GLN A 210 76.09 5.93 -1.09
CA GLN A 210 76.90 5.66 0.10
C GLN A 210 77.69 6.88 0.60
N LEU A 211 78.20 7.71 -0.31
CA LEU A 211 78.89 8.96 0.05
C LEU A 211 77.91 10.01 0.59
N VAL A 212 76.74 10.14 -0.05
CA VAL A 212 75.67 11.04 0.37
C VAL A 212 75.11 10.62 1.73
N PHE A 213 74.86 9.34 1.98
CA PHE A 213 74.39 8.84 3.28
C PHE A 213 75.40 9.13 4.40
N ARG A 214 76.71 8.95 4.16
CA ARG A 214 77.75 9.34 5.13
C ARG A 214 77.79 10.85 5.36
N ALA A 215 77.61 11.66 4.33
CA ALA A 215 77.57 13.12 4.45
C ALA A 215 76.32 13.60 5.21
N VAL A 216 75.16 12.99 4.96
CA VAL A 216 73.90 13.24 5.67
C VAL A 216 74.02 12.83 7.14
N GLU A 217 74.65 11.69 7.43
CA GLU A 217 74.91 11.23 8.81
C GLU A 217 75.82 12.20 9.57
N LYS A 218 76.87 12.72 8.92
CA LYS A 218 77.74 13.75 9.49
C LYS A 218 76.97 15.05 9.76
N LYS A 219 76.13 15.50 8.82
CA LYS A 219 75.26 16.67 8.98
C LYS A 219 74.23 16.49 10.09
N LYS A 220 73.70 15.27 10.28
CA LYS A 220 72.79 14.92 11.37
C LYS A 220 73.46 15.06 12.74
N LEU A 221 74.70 14.61 12.88
CA LEU A 221 75.50 14.78 14.11
C LEU A 221 75.80 16.26 14.41
N GLU A 222 76.10 17.06 13.38
CA GLU A 222 76.34 18.50 13.49
C GLU A 222 75.06 19.24 13.95
N ALA A 223 73.91 18.96 13.30
CA ALA A 223 72.62 19.54 13.66
C ALA A 223 72.15 19.15 15.07
N GLU A 224 72.32 17.89 15.48
CA GLU A 224 72.03 17.46 16.86
C GLU A 224 72.92 18.17 17.90
N GLY A 225 74.18 18.45 17.56
CA GLY A 225 75.10 19.22 18.40
C GLY A 225 74.65 20.68 18.56
N SER A 226 74.21 21.32 17.47
CA SER A 226 73.70 22.69 17.45
C SER A 226 72.36 22.82 18.19
N ALA A 227 71.45 21.85 18.01
CA ALA A 227 70.17 21.78 18.72
C ALA A 227 70.36 21.65 20.24
N ARG A 228 71.33 20.82 20.70
CA ARG A 228 71.66 20.68 22.13
C ARG A 228 72.21 21.97 22.73
N LYS A 229 73.05 22.70 21.99
CA LYS A 229 73.57 24.02 22.44
C LYS A 229 72.45 25.05 22.55
N ARG A 230 71.49 25.07 21.62
CA ARG A 230 70.30 25.94 21.67
C ARG A 230 69.39 25.60 22.85
N ALA A 231 69.12 24.31 23.08
CA ALA A 231 68.30 23.85 24.21
C ALA A 231 68.92 24.23 25.57
N ALA A 232 70.25 24.10 25.71
CA ALA A 232 70.97 24.54 26.90
C ALA A 232 70.95 26.08 27.07
N HIS A 233 71.09 26.84 25.98
CA HIS A 233 71.00 28.31 26.01
C HIS A 233 69.59 28.80 26.41
N ASN A 234 68.54 28.15 25.91
CA ASN A 234 67.15 28.45 26.25
C ASN A 234 66.81 28.04 27.70
N GLN A 235 67.40 26.97 28.25
CA GLN A 235 67.27 26.63 29.67
C GLN A 235 67.93 27.68 30.58
N VAL A 236 69.14 28.14 30.24
CA VAL A 236 69.84 29.19 31.01
C VAL A 236 69.11 30.55 30.92
N ALA A 237 68.48 30.86 29.79
CA ALA A 237 67.63 32.04 29.64
C ALA A 237 66.33 31.95 30.47
N LYS A 238 65.73 30.75 30.58
CA LYS A 238 64.58 30.48 31.46
C LYS A 238 64.94 30.58 32.94
N GLU A 239 66.11 30.10 33.35
CA GLU A 239 66.58 30.18 34.75
C GLU A 239 66.93 31.61 35.17
N LYS A 240 67.53 32.43 34.29
CA LYS A 240 67.84 33.85 34.58
C LYS A 240 66.61 34.75 34.75
N LEU A 241 65.45 34.40 34.17
CA LEU A 241 64.19 35.11 34.38
C LEU A 241 63.46 34.70 35.68
N SER A 242 63.89 33.63 36.34
CA SER A 242 63.25 33.11 37.56
C SER A 242 63.77 33.75 38.87
N THR A 243 64.85 34.53 38.82
CA THR A 243 65.42 35.25 39.97
C THR A 243 65.38 36.76 39.77
N GLY A 244 64.21 37.37 39.99
CA GLY A 244 64.03 38.81 40.18
C GLY A 244 64.03 39.18 41.67
N PRO A 245 64.54 40.36 42.07
CA PRO A 245 64.68 40.74 43.47
C PRO A 245 63.37 41.37 43.96
N ASN A 246 62.50 40.57 44.56
CA ASN A 246 61.62 40.99 45.66
C ASN A 246 60.81 39.77 46.11
N GLY A 247 61.22 39.20 47.24
CA GLY A 247 60.42 38.21 47.94
C GLY A 247 59.15 38.86 48.47
N HIS A 248 58.03 38.17 48.32
CA HIS A 248 57.02 37.97 49.37
C HIS A 248 56.07 36.85 48.93
N SER A 249 55.99 35.82 49.77
CA SER A 249 55.06 34.70 49.67
C SER A 249 53.72 35.02 50.35
N LYS A 250 52.59 34.65 49.74
CA LYS A 250 51.45 33.92 50.36
C LYS A 250 50.30 33.75 49.34
N THR A 251 50.13 32.54 48.80
CA THR A 251 49.16 31.47 49.19
C THR A 251 47.74 31.66 48.63
N ALA A 252 47.42 30.86 47.61
CA ALA A 252 46.08 30.32 47.38
C ALA A 252 46.22 28.81 47.12
N VAL A 253 45.57 28.03 47.96
CA VAL A 253 45.47 26.57 47.91
C VAL A 253 44.29 26.22 47.00
N THR A 254 44.54 25.42 45.95
CA THR A 254 43.75 24.25 45.49
C THR A 254 44.14 23.92 44.05
N ASP A 255 45.02 22.93 43.92
CA ASP A 255 44.99 21.82 42.96
C ASP A 255 46.42 21.38 42.69
N ASN A 256 46.89 20.45 43.53
CA ASN A 256 48.07 19.65 43.28
C ASN A 256 47.81 18.75 42.07
N LYS A 257 47.99 19.29 40.87
CA LYS A 257 48.58 18.53 39.78
C LYS A 257 50.03 18.93 39.69
N GLN A 258 50.90 17.95 39.92
CA GLN A 258 52.31 17.99 39.58
C GLN A 258 52.46 18.43 38.10
N GLU A 259 52.53 19.74 37.85
CA GLU A 259 53.20 20.29 36.68
C GLU A 259 54.71 20.32 36.98
N THR A 260 55.26 19.14 37.25
CA THR A 260 56.69 18.90 37.22
C THR A 260 57.03 18.37 35.83
N ASP A 261 57.76 19.17 35.07
CA ASP A 261 58.77 18.70 34.10
C ASP A 261 58.30 17.85 32.91
N SER A 262 57.07 18.01 32.41
CA SER A 262 56.57 17.32 31.20
C SER A 262 57.18 17.84 29.87
N GLU A 263 58.47 18.18 29.85
CA GLU A 263 59.36 17.91 28.70
C GLU A 263 59.88 16.45 28.78
N GLU A 264 59.02 15.56 29.27
CA GLU A 264 59.23 14.14 29.55
C GLU A 264 59.42 13.34 28.26
N GLU A 265 60.59 12.72 28.13
CA GLU A 265 60.86 11.51 27.33
C GLU A 265 60.12 11.39 25.98
N ASN A 266 60.56 12.14 24.97
CA ASN A 266 60.05 11.97 23.61
C ASN A 266 60.54 10.65 23.01
N PHE A 267 59.61 9.69 22.87
CA PHE A 267 59.82 8.45 22.15
C PHE A 267 59.15 8.51 20.77
N VAL A 268 59.84 8.01 19.76
CA VAL A 268 59.38 7.89 18.38
C VAL A 268 59.47 6.43 17.96
N LEU A 269 58.35 5.88 17.53
CA LEU A 269 58.25 4.56 16.93
C LEU A 269 58.30 4.70 15.42
N PHE A 270 59.21 3.98 14.77
CA PHE A 270 59.27 3.87 13.32
C PHE A 270 58.50 2.63 12.89
N VAL A 271 57.55 2.83 11.96
CA VAL A 271 56.78 1.75 11.35
C VAL A 271 56.84 1.86 9.83
N ASP A 272 56.86 0.73 9.12
CA ASP A 272 56.80 0.73 7.65
C ASP A 272 55.49 0.10 7.18
N PHE A 273 54.86 0.75 6.20
CA PHE A 273 53.76 0.18 5.44
C PHE A 273 54.28 -0.44 4.13
N PRO A 274 53.61 -1.48 3.60
CA PRO A 274 53.95 -2.08 2.32
C PRO A 274 53.97 -1.03 1.20
N ARG A 275 54.84 -1.25 0.23
CA ARG A 275 54.92 -0.42 -0.97
C ARG A 275 54.30 -1.20 -2.13
N PHE A 276 53.42 -0.53 -2.85
CA PHE A 276 52.81 -1.03 -4.07
C PHE A 276 53.33 -0.20 -5.24
N ASP A 277 53.42 -0.83 -6.42
CA ASP A 277 53.91 -0.18 -7.64
C ASP A 277 53.01 0.99 -8.09
N PHE A 278 51.75 0.99 -7.64
CA PHE A 278 50.75 2.03 -7.89
C PHE A 278 50.19 2.56 -6.56
N PRO A 279 49.76 3.84 -6.49
CA PRO A 279 49.02 4.35 -5.34
C PRO A 279 47.68 3.61 -5.21
N ILE A 280 47.33 3.22 -3.99
CA ILE A 280 46.05 2.60 -3.67
C ILE A 280 45.13 3.67 -3.09
N VAL A 281 44.02 3.95 -3.78
CA VAL A 281 43.01 4.93 -3.35
C VAL A 281 41.82 4.19 -2.76
N PHE A 282 41.27 4.70 -1.66
CA PHE A 282 40.07 4.14 -1.06
C PHE A 282 38.87 4.22 -2.03
N GLN A 283 38.17 3.09 -2.17
CA GLN A 283 36.89 3.00 -2.84
C GLN A 283 35.94 2.24 -1.91
N ASP A 284 34.71 2.73 -1.78
CA ASP A 284 33.70 2.04 -0.99
C ASP A 284 33.27 0.74 -1.68
N PHE A 285 32.92 -0.28 -0.90
CA PHE A 285 32.52 -1.57 -1.45
C PHE A 285 31.09 -1.46 -1.99
N GLU A 286 30.97 -1.41 -3.32
CA GLU A 286 29.68 -1.41 -3.99
C GLU A 286 29.08 -2.82 -3.90
N TYR A 287 28.02 -2.99 -3.12
CA TYR A 287 27.34 -4.26 -3.01
C TYR A 287 26.77 -4.65 -4.38
N PRO A 288 27.06 -5.86 -4.88
CA PRO A 288 26.35 -6.34 -6.05
C PRO A 288 24.84 -6.30 -5.72
N PRO A 289 23.98 -5.89 -6.65
CA PRO A 289 22.54 -5.98 -6.44
C PRO A 289 22.23 -7.41 -5.97
N PRO A 290 21.41 -7.57 -4.92
CA PRO A 290 21.13 -8.90 -4.37
C PRO A 290 20.74 -9.82 -5.50
N GLN A 291 21.33 -11.02 -5.55
CA GLN A 291 21.02 -11.99 -6.60
C GLN A 291 19.50 -12.13 -6.64
N ILE A 292 18.89 -11.76 -7.76
CA ILE A 292 17.53 -12.17 -8.07
C ILE A 292 17.56 -13.67 -7.87
N SER A 293 16.84 -14.14 -6.84
CA SER A 293 16.86 -15.53 -6.44
C SER A 293 16.65 -16.38 -7.68
N SER A 294 17.69 -17.09 -8.08
CA SER A 294 17.67 -18.11 -9.12
C SER A 294 16.95 -19.34 -8.59
N TYR A 295 15.68 -19.17 -8.20
CA TYR A 295 14.71 -20.20 -8.51
C TYR A 295 14.54 -20.16 -10.03
N PRO A 296 14.56 -21.31 -10.72
CA PRO A 296 14.36 -21.33 -12.16
C PRO A 296 12.95 -20.81 -12.44
N GLN A 297 12.86 -19.51 -12.73
CA GLN A 297 11.79 -18.99 -13.55
C GLN A 297 11.99 -19.68 -14.89
N GLN A 298 11.18 -20.70 -15.17
CA GLN A 298 10.83 -21.01 -16.55
C GLN A 298 10.08 -19.79 -17.10
N MET A 299 10.83 -18.76 -17.47
CA MET A 299 10.38 -17.67 -18.31
C MET A 299 10.48 -18.15 -19.74
N THR A 300 9.41 -18.74 -20.26
CA THR A 300 9.12 -18.66 -21.69
C THR A 300 8.44 -17.33 -21.94
N GLY A 301 9.19 -16.34 -22.42
CA GLY A 301 8.66 -15.01 -22.70
C GLY A 301 9.76 -13.96 -22.83
N SER A 302 10.34 -13.88 -24.02
CA SER A 302 11.34 -12.90 -24.43
C SER A 302 10.74 -11.50 -24.60
N ASN A 303 11.11 -10.54 -23.74
CA ASN A 303 11.51 -9.16 -24.08
C ASN A 303 11.52 -8.23 -22.83
N ALA A 304 12.39 -8.52 -21.86
CA ALA A 304 12.93 -7.45 -21.01
C ALA A 304 14.26 -7.02 -21.64
N ALA A 305 14.20 -6.03 -22.54
CA ALA A 305 15.40 -5.28 -22.88
C ALA A 305 15.88 -4.61 -21.61
N LEU A 306 16.92 -5.16 -20.99
CA LEU A 306 17.68 -4.56 -19.91
C LEU A 306 18.06 -3.14 -20.38
N LYS A 307 17.39 -2.12 -19.86
CA LYS A 307 17.85 -0.74 -20.05
C LYS A 307 19.28 -0.67 -19.49
N PRO A 308 20.24 -0.11 -20.23
CA PRO A 308 21.65 -0.12 -19.81
C PRO A 308 21.81 0.65 -18.49
N PRO A 309 22.86 0.34 -17.70
CA PRO A 309 23.16 1.08 -16.49
C PRO A 309 23.38 2.57 -16.82
N PRO A 310 23.10 3.48 -15.87
CA PRO A 310 23.20 4.91 -16.14
C PRO A 310 24.63 5.30 -16.58
N GLU A 311 24.72 5.97 -17.73
CA GLU A 311 25.98 6.49 -18.25
C GLU A 311 26.38 7.73 -17.43
N VAL A 312 27.30 7.58 -16.48
CA VAL A 312 27.88 8.71 -15.75
C VAL A 312 28.92 9.38 -16.65
N ARG A 313 28.52 10.42 -17.39
CA ARG A 313 29.48 11.28 -18.10
C ARG A 313 30.04 12.33 -17.15
N LEU A 314 31.26 12.11 -16.68
CA LEU A 314 32.11 13.19 -16.17
C LEU A 314 33.20 13.44 -17.20
N GLY A 315 33.02 14.49 -18.02
CA GLY A 315 34.08 15.06 -18.85
C GLY A 315 34.63 16.34 -18.20
N PRO A 316 35.95 16.59 -18.21
CA PRO A 316 36.50 17.84 -17.71
C PRO A 316 36.47 18.91 -18.81
N GLY A 317 35.87 20.07 -18.49
CA GLY A 317 35.77 21.24 -19.35
C GLY A 317 34.86 22.30 -18.73
N ILE A 318 35.40 22.93 -17.69
CA ILE A 318 34.84 24.05 -16.93
C ILE A 318 34.56 25.24 -17.86
N GLU A 319 33.39 25.88 -17.72
CA GLU A 319 33.15 27.33 -17.63
C GLU A 319 31.78 27.71 -18.23
N GLY A 320 30.95 28.36 -17.41
CA GLY A 320 29.66 28.87 -17.83
C GLY A 320 28.86 29.37 -16.64
N ALA A 321 29.29 30.48 -16.06
CA ALA A 321 28.50 31.28 -15.15
C ALA A 321 27.15 31.66 -15.78
N GLY A 322 26.07 31.53 -15.01
CA GLY A 322 24.75 32.02 -15.35
C GLY A 322 23.77 31.70 -14.23
N ASP A 323 23.11 32.75 -13.74
CA ASP A 323 22.27 32.81 -12.54
C ASP A 323 21.17 31.76 -12.40
N ASP A 324 20.84 31.57 -11.12
CA ASP A 324 19.57 31.17 -10.50
C ASP A 324 19.05 29.72 -10.64
N ASP A 325 18.94 29.14 -9.44
CA ASP A 325 18.13 28.00 -8.99
C ASP A 325 18.51 26.55 -9.38
N GLU A 326 18.47 25.72 -8.32
CA GLU A 326 18.52 24.25 -8.26
C GLU A 326 19.91 23.58 -8.20
N HIS A 327 20.28 23.15 -6.99
CA HIS A 327 21.24 22.07 -6.77
C HIS A 327 20.90 20.87 -7.68
N PRO A 328 21.87 20.22 -8.36
CA PRO A 328 21.58 19.07 -9.21
C PRO A 328 21.10 17.91 -8.34
N ILE A 329 19.79 17.65 -8.35
CA ILE A 329 19.18 16.53 -7.66
C ILE A 329 19.64 15.25 -8.35
N ILE A 330 20.46 14.46 -7.65
CA ILE A 330 20.83 13.11 -8.06
C ILE A 330 19.61 12.21 -7.82
N LYS A 331 18.98 11.73 -8.89
CA LYS A 331 17.89 10.74 -8.79
C LYS A 331 18.50 9.34 -8.59
N ILE A 332 18.55 8.92 -7.33
CA ILE A 332 18.91 7.55 -6.95
C ILE A 332 17.66 6.69 -7.10
N TYR A 333 17.77 5.57 -7.83
CA TYR A 333 16.70 4.57 -7.87
C TYR A 333 16.72 3.79 -6.56
N ASP A 334 15.65 3.92 -5.78
CA ASP A 334 15.41 3.11 -4.60
C ASP A 334 14.68 1.81 -5.02
N PRO A 335 15.31 0.63 -4.89
CA PRO A 335 14.69 -0.65 -5.23
C PRO A 335 13.54 -1.03 -4.28
N GLU A 336 13.41 -0.38 -3.11
CA GLU A 336 12.29 -0.55 -2.18
C GLU A 336 11.13 0.42 -2.47
N VAL A 337 11.35 1.50 -3.22
CA VAL A 337 10.27 2.42 -3.65
C VAL A 337 9.27 1.74 -4.61
N GLY A 338 9.58 0.53 -5.10
CA GLY A 338 8.64 -0.35 -5.81
C GLY A 338 8.00 -1.46 -4.96
N GLN A 339 8.48 -1.74 -3.74
CA GLN A 339 7.89 -2.75 -2.87
C GLN A 339 6.69 -2.17 -2.14
N ARG A 340 5.48 -2.53 -2.59
CA ARG A 340 4.24 -2.22 -1.87
C ARG A 340 4.15 -3.06 -0.58
N GLY A 341 4.65 -2.59 0.56
CA GLY A 341 4.46 -3.29 1.85
C GLY A 341 5.39 -2.80 2.96
N ASN A 342 5.09 -3.14 4.21
CA ASN A 342 5.95 -2.87 5.37
C ASN A 342 7.00 -4.00 5.50
N PRO A 343 8.30 -3.74 5.28
CA PRO A 343 9.33 -4.79 5.29
C PRO A 343 9.45 -5.52 6.63
N CYS A 344 9.16 -4.84 7.74
CA CYS A 344 9.18 -5.44 9.07
C CYS A 344 8.03 -6.45 9.25
N GLU A 345 6.84 -6.13 8.75
CA GLU A 345 5.68 -7.03 8.79
C GLU A 345 5.88 -8.23 7.87
N ASP A 346 6.40 -8.01 6.66
CA ASP A 346 6.69 -9.10 5.72
C ASP A 346 7.74 -10.07 6.28
N LYS A 347 8.76 -9.54 6.97
CA LYS A 347 9.75 -10.35 7.67
C LYS A 347 9.14 -11.10 8.87
N HIS A 348 8.33 -10.44 9.69
CA HIS A 348 7.64 -11.08 10.82
C HIS A 348 6.75 -12.23 10.34
N ARG A 349 5.93 -11.99 9.31
CA ARG A 349 5.01 -12.97 8.72
C ARG A 349 5.76 -14.18 8.17
N ARG A 350 6.85 -13.96 7.43
CA ARG A 350 7.70 -15.05 6.91
C ARG A 350 8.33 -15.91 8.02
N LEU A 351 8.63 -15.32 9.17
CA LEU A 351 9.16 -16.04 10.33
C LEU A 351 8.07 -16.86 11.04
N VAL A 352 6.91 -16.26 11.29
CA VAL A 352 5.77 -16.93 11.94
C VAL A 352 5.21 -18.06 11.09
N ARG A 353 5.13 -17.86 9.77
CA ARG A 353 4.52 -18.79 8.80
C ARG A 353 5.52 -19.69 8.08
N SER A 354 6.77 -19.73 8.53
CA SER A 354 7.87 -20.44 7.86
C SER A 354 7.51 -21.89 7.49
N ASN A 355 7.77 -22.27 6.23
CA ASN A 355 7.50 -23.60 5.66
C ASN A 355 8.02 -24.81 6.47
N ARG A 356 8.90 -24.59 7.47
CA ARG A 356 9.39 -25.65 8.37
C ARG A 356 8.30 -26.18 9.32
N THR A 357 7.20 -25.45 9.54
CA THR A 357 6.11 -25.88 10.44
C THR A 357 4.94 -26.57 9.72
N GLY A 358 4.85 -26.51 8.39
CA GLY A 358 3.66 -26.93 7.63
C GLY A 358 3.23 -28.40 7.82
N ILE A 359 4.14 -29.30 8.18
CA ILE A 359 3.82 -30.72 8.47
C ILE A 359 3.11 -30.87 9.83
N MET A 360 3.43 -30.02 10.81
CA MET A 360 2.81 -30.06 12.15
C MET A 360 1.43 -29.40 12.19
N ASP A 361 1.11 -28.54 11.21
CA ASP A 361 -0.15 -27.79 11.18
C ASP A 361 -1.38 -28.65 10.82
N ARG A 362 -1.18 -29.78 10.12
CA ARG A 362 -2.30 -30.60 9.59
C ARG A 362 -3.17 -31.22 10.68
N ASP A 363 -2.55 -31.60 11.80
CA ASP A 363 -3.22 -32.26 12.93
C ASP A 363 -3.48 -31.28 14.10
N LEU A 364 -3.19 -29.99 13.91
CA LEU A 364 -3.32 -28.97 14.93
C LEU A 364 -4.80 -28.65 15.20
N LYS A 365 -5.22 -28.74 16.46
CA LYS A 365 -6.57 -28.39 16.92
C LYS A 365 -6.52 -27.21 17.89
N PRO A 366 -7.43 -26.23 17.77
CA PRO A 366 -7.46 -25.10 18.67
C PRO A 366 -7.87 -25.54 20.08
N ASN A 367 -7.29 -24.90 21.10
CA ASN A 367 -7.76 -25.04 22.48
C ASN A 367 -9.08 -24.26 22.66
N PRO A 368 -9.81 -24.41 23.78
CA PRO A 368 -11.11 -23.74 23.96
C PRO A 368 -11.07 -22.23 23.78
N LYS A 369 -10.04 -21.55 24.31
CA LYS A 369 -9.88 -20.09 24.17
C LYS A 369 -9.69 -19.66 22.72
N ILE A 370 -8.78 -20.32 22.02
CA ILE A 370 -8.50 -20.05 20.60
C ILE A 370 -9.72 -20.36 19.74
N ARG A 371 -10.50 -21.39 20.10
CA ARG A 371 -11.73 -21.72 19.37
C ARG A 371 -12.76 -20.61 19.52
N ASP A 372 -12.91 -20.06 20.73
CA ASP A 372 -13.83 -18.96 20.97
C ASP A 372 -13.37 -17.69 20.23
N GLU A 373 -12.07 -17.37 20.24
CA GLU A 373 -11.48 -16.29 19.42
C GLU A 373 -11.71 -16.50 17.91
N LEU A 374 -11.52 -17.72 17.40
CA LEU A 374 -11.78 -18.03 15.99
C LEU A 374 -13.27 -17.86 15.65
N ASN A 375 -14.19 -18.26 16.54
CA ASN A 375 -15.63 -18.09 16.34
C ASN A 375 -16.01 -16.60 16.29
N ASP A 376 -15.40 -15.77 17.12
CA ASP A 376 -15.59 -14.32 17.09
C ASP A 376 -15.12 -13.75 15.74
N ILE A 377 -13.94 -14.17 15.25
CA ILE A 377 -13.44 -13.77 13.92
C ILE A 377 -14.39 -14.22 12.80
N MET A 378 -14.97 -15.43 12.88
CA MET A 378 -15.93 -15.92 11.89
C MET A 378 -17.27 -15.20 11.93
N SER A 379 -17.60 -14.51 13.03
CA SER A 379 -18.80 -13.67 13.13
C SER A 379 -18.65 -12.32 12.42
N TYR A 380 -17.42 -11.91 12.10
CA TYR A 380 -17.15 -10.60 11.49
C TYR A 380 -17.77 -10.48 10.10
N GLY A 381 -18.41 -9.34 9.84
CA GLY A 381 -18.96 -9.01 8.52
C GLY A 381 -17.89 -9.04 7.41
N PRO A 382 -18.28 -9.20 6.13
CA PRO A 382 -17.37 -9.26 4.99
C PRO A 382 -16.42 -8.06 4.89
N THR A 383 -16.91 -6.87 5.20
CA THR A 383 -16.16 -5.61 5.10
C THR A 383 -15.22 -5.34 6.28
N GLN A 384 -15.21 -6.19 7.31
CA GLN A 384 -14.29 -6.02 8.43
C GLN A 384 -12.92 -6.57 8.08
N GLU A 385 -11.90 -5.71 8.15
CA GLU A 385 -10.51 -6.10 7.95
C GLU A 385 -9.98 -6.88 9.17
N LEU A 386 -9.23 -7.94 8.88
CA LEU A 386 -8.54 -8.73 9.90
C LEU A 386 -7.20 -8.09 10.25
N ASN A 387 -6.92 -7.99 11.55
CA ASN A 387 -5.63 -7.54 12.02
C ASN A 387 -4.54 -8.61 11.74
N PRO A 388 -3.23 -8.27 11.83
CA PRO A 388 -2.15 -9.21 11.53
C PRO A 388 -2.16 -10.49 12.39
N GLU A 389 -2.51 -10.36 13.67
CA GLU A 389 -2.55 -11.51 14.62
C GLU A 389 -3.70 -12.47 14.29
N GLU A 390 -4.88 -11.94 13.97
CA GLU A 390 -6.04 -12.68 13.51
C GLU A 390 -5.74 -13.42 12.19
N LYS A 391 -5.08 -12.74 11.23
CA LYS A 391 -4.65 -13.37 9.96
C LYS A 391 -3.70 -14.54 10.21
N ASP A 392 -2.77 -14.38 11.14
CA ASP A 392 -1.83 -15.46 11.52
C ASP A 392 -2.54 -16.61 12.25
N LEU A 393 -3.55 -16.31 13.06
CA LEU A 393 -4.36 -17.33 13.74
C LEU A 393 -5.18 -18.15 12.73
N VAL A 394 -5.84 -17.48 11.77
CA VAL A 394 -6.60 -18.13 10.69
C VAL A 394 -5.66 -18.96 9.81
N TRP A 395 -4.48 -18.44 9.46
CA TRP A 395 -3.48 -19.19 8.70
C TRP A 395 -2.99 -20.44 9.45
N LYS A 396 -2.72 -20.33 10.75
CA LYS A 396 -2.23 -21.43 11.60
C LYS A 396 -3.23 -22.58 11.69
N PHE A 397 -4.52 -22.29 11.83
CA PHE A 397 -5.59 -23.30 11.96
C PHE A 397 -6.33 -23.60 10.64
N ARG A 398 -5.78 -23.21 9.49
CA ARG A 398 -6.38 -23.38 8.15
C ARG A 398 -6.95 -24.78 7.89
N HIS A 399 -6.24 -25.84 8.30
CA HIS A 399 -6.70 -27.22 8.11
C HIS A 399 -7.91 -27.57 8.96
N HIS A 400 -8.01 -27.03 10.18
CA HIS A 400 -9.19 -27.19 11.04
C HIS A 400 -10.40 -26.44 10.47
N LEU A 401 -10.16 -25.23 9.95
CA LEU A 401 -11.18 -24.34 9.40
C LEU A 401 -11.78 -24.82 8.07
N THR A 402 -11.15 -25.78 7.38
CA THR A 402 -11.69 -26.37 6.14
C THR A 402 -13.12 -26.92 6.25
N ARG A 403 -13.61 -27.20 7.47
CA ARG A 403 -14.96 -27.70 7.71
C ARG A 403 -16.00 -26.60 7.88
N ASP A 404 -15.57 -25.37 8.10
CA ASP A 404 -16.43 -24.21 8.30
C ASP A 404 -16.51 -23.40 7.01
N LYS A 405 -17.69 -23.35 6.40
CA LYS A 405 -17.90 -22.63 5.14
C LYS A 405 -17.62 -21.13 5.25
N LYS A 406 -17.94 -20.50 6.39
CA LYS A 406 -17.78 -19.04 6.60
C LYS A 406 -16.32 -18.62 6.72
N ALA A 407 -15.43 -19.57 7.03
CA ALA A 407 -14.03 -19.30 7.27
C ALA A 407 -13.22 -19.13 5.97
N LEU A 408 -13.76 -19.52 4.80
CA LEU A 408 -12.97 -19.51 3.56
C LEU A 408 -12.59 -18.08 3.13
N THR A 409 -13.54 -17.15 3.09
CA THR A 409 -13.27 -15.76 2.67
C THR A 409 -12.24 -15.09 3.58
N LYS A 410 -12.34 -15.35 4.88
CA LYS A 410 -11.37 -14.89 5.89
C LYS A 410 -9.99 -15.54 5.73
N PHE A 411 -9.95 -16.83 5.40
CA PHE A 411 -8.71 -17.52 5.08
C PHE A 411 -8.03 -16.91 3.86
N VAL A 412 -8.75 -16.72 2.74
CA VAL A 412 -8.21 -16.14 1.50
C VAL A 412 -7.67 -14.72 1.75
N LYS A 413 -8.34 -13.90 2.57
CA LYS A 413 -7.86 -12.57 2.99
C LYS A 413 -6.62 -12.61 3.90
N SER A 414 -6.36 -13.75 4.53
CA SER A 414 -5.22 -13.94 5.43
C SER A 414 -3.96 -14.40 4.68
N VAL A 415 -4.09 -14.93 3.46
CA VAL A 415 -2.98 -15.45 2.63
C VAL A 415 -2.19 -14.29 2.02
N ASN A 416 -0.85 -14.38 2.07
CA ASN A 416 -0.01 -13.51 1.25
C ASN A 416 0.16 -14.10 -0.16
N TRP A 417 -0.69 -13.69 -1.10
CA TRP A 417 -0.68 -14.21 -2.48
C TRP A 417 0.61 -13.92 -3.26
N ARG A 418 1.43 -12.95 -2.81
CA ARG A 418 2.75 -12.66 -3.39
C ARG A 418 3.82 -13.67 -3.01
N ASP A 419 3.62 -14.40 -1.91
CA ASP A 419 4.53 -15.48 -1.52
C ASP A 419 4.15 -16.78 -2.24
N ALA A 420 5.05 -17.27 -3.10
CA ALA A 420 4.81 -18.48 -3.88
C ALA A 420 4.70 -19.77 -3.03
N GLY A 421 5.18 -19.76 -1.79
CA GLY A 421 5.03 -20.86 -0.84
C GLY A 421 3.63 -20.89 -0.24
N GLU A 422 3.17 -19.76 0.31
CA GLU A 422 1.82 -19.59 0.87
C GLU A 422 0.75 -19.77 -0.22
N SER A 423 0.93 -19.14 -1.38
CA SER A 423 0.01 -19.23 -2.52
C SER A 423 -0.22 -20.68 -2.95
N ARG A 424 0.85 -21.47 -3.12
CA ARG A 424 0.72 -22.90 -3.47
C ARG A 424 -0.03 -23.71 -2.41
N GLN A 425 0.26 -23.49 -1.13
CA GLN A 425 -0.43 -24.19 -0.03
C GLN A 425 -1.91 -23.81 0.02
N ALA A 426 -2.23 -22.52 -0.16
CA ALA A 426 -3.60 -22.04 -0.17
C ALA A 426 -4.40 -22.69 -1.31
N VAL A 427 -3.85 -22.67 -2.54
CA VAL A 427 -4.48 -23.29 -3.72
C VAL A 427 -4.70 -24.80 -3.53
N GLU A 428 -3.80 -25.52 -2.89
CA GLU A 428 -3.97 -26.96 -2.62
C GLU A 428 -5.09 -27.27 -1.61
N ILE A 429 -5.43 -26.31 -0.74
CA ILE A 429 -6.45 -26.45 0.30
C ILE A 429 -7.83 -26.04 -0.20
N LEU A 430 -7.94 -25.09 -1.16
CA LEU A 430 -9.23 -24.60 -1.66
C LEU A 430 -10.22 -25.72 -2.04
N PRO A 431 -9.85 -26.76 -2.82
CA PRO A 431 -10.79 -27.82 -3.19
C PRO A 431 -11.19 -28.75 -2.04
N LYS A 432 -10.44 -28.72 -0.93
CA LYS A 432 -10.70 -29.52 0.28
C LYS A 432 -11.63 -28.78 1.25
N TRP A 433 -11.91 -27.50 1.01
CA TRP A 433 -12.79 -26.70 1.85
C TRP A 433 -14.25 -27.13 1.68
N SER A 434 -15.04 -27.03 2.75
CA SER A 434 -16.47 -27.20 2.69
C SER A 434 -17.08 -26.19 1.70
N GLU A 435 -18.02 -26.67 0.91
CA GLU A 435 -18.73 -25.89 -0.09
C GLU A 435 -19.31 -24.59 0.50
N ILE A 436 -18.86 -23.44 -0.03
CA ILE A 436 -19.34 -22.12 0.40
C ILE A 436 -20.69 -21.76 -0.23
N ASP A 437 -21.37 -20.81 0.42
CA ASP A 437 -22.59 -20.21 -0.06
C ASP A 437 -22.31 -19.24 -1.24
N VAL A 438 -23.35 -18.86 -1.99
CA VAL A 438 -23.22 -18.04 -3.20
C VAL A 438 -22.77 -16.61 -2.87
N ASP A 439 -23.20 -16.07 -1.73
CA ASP A 439 -22.80 -14.74 -1.27
C ASP A 439 -21.30 -14.64 -0.98
N ASP A 440 -20.70 -15.66 -0.36
CA ASP A 440 -19.25 -15.76 -0.18
C ASP A 440 -18.52 -15.90 -1.52
N ALA A 441 -19.10 -16.63 -2.49
CA ALA A 441 -18.50 -16.79 -3.82
C ALA A 441 -18.48 -15.46 -4.60
N LEU A 442 -19.55 -14.66 -4.49
CA LEU A 442 -19.61 -13.31 -5.07
C LEU A 442 -18.56 -12.38 -4.46
N GLU A 443 -18.28 -12.51 -3.16
CA GLU A 443 -17.20 -11.75 -2.51
C GLU A 443 -15.83 -12.04 -3.14
N LEU A 444 -15.54 -13.32 -3.40
CA LEU A 444 -14.29 -13.78 -4.00
C LEU A 444 -14.09 -13.30 -5.45
N LEU A 445 -15.14 -12.81 -6.11
CA LEU A 445 -15.07 -12.20 -7.44
C LEU A 445 -14.87 -10.68 -7.40
N GLY A 446 -14.84 -10.08 -6.21
CA GLY A 446 -14.59 -8.65 -6.03
C GLY A 446 -13.15 -8.21 -6.29
N PRO A 447 -12.88 -6.89 -6.25
CA PRO A 447 -11.58 -6.31 -6.59
C PRO A 447 -10.46 -6.69 -5.62
N THR A 448 -10.80 -7.18 -4.41
CA THR A 448 -9.82 -7.59 -3.40
C THR A 448 -9.07 -8.87 -3.79
N PHE A 449 -9.59 -9.66 -4.72
CA PHE A 449 -9.07 -10.98 -5.08
C PHE A 449 -8.69 -11.04 -6.56
N ASP A 450 -7.38 -11.02 -6.83
CA ASP A 450 -6.77 -11.08 -8.16
C ASP A 450 -6.29 -12.50 -8.53
N ASN A 451 -6.16 -13.40 -7.55
CA ASN A 451 -5.63 -14.73 -7.79
C ASN A 451 -6.60 -15.60 -8.63
N TYR A 452 -6.10 -16.08 -9.77
CA TYR A 452 -6.86 -16.92 -10.71
C TYR A 452 -7.50 -18.15 -10.06
N ALA A 453 -6.79 -18.87 -9.18
CA ALA A 453 -7.31 -20.10 -8.59
C ALA A 453 -8.45 -19.84 -7.60
N VAL A 454 -8.41 -18.72 -6.88
CA VAL A 454 -9.50 -18.28 -5.99
C VAL A 454 -10.74 -17.94 -6.80
N ARG A 455 -10.57 -17.17 -7.88
CA ARG A 455 -11.68 -16.80 -8.77
C ARG A 455 -12.27 -18.02 -9.49
N ALA A 456 -11.42 -18.93 -9.97
CA ALA A 456 -11.85 -20.19 -10.58
C ALA A 456 -12.64 -21.07 -9.61
N TYR A 457 -12.23 -21.13 -8.34
CA TYR A 457 -13.01 -21.80 -7.29
C TYR A 457 -14.38 -21.13 -7.11
N ALA A 458 -14.42 -19.79 -7.02
CA ALA A 458 -15.68 -19.05 -6.89
C ALA A 458 -16.63 -19.30 -8.09
N VAL A 459 -16.09 -19.36 -9.31
CA VAL A 459 -16.87 -19.69 -10.51
C VAL A 459 -17.39 -21.13 -10.48
N ASP A 460 -16.61 -22.10 -10.00
CA ASP A 460 -17.08 -23.48 -9.83
C ASP A 460 -18.24 -23.58 -8.82
N ARG A 461 -18.25 -22.72 -7.80
CA ARG A 461 -19.40 -22.58 -6.90
C ARG A 461 -20.63 -22.04 -7.62
N LEU A 462 -20.48 -20.96 -8.38
CA LEU A 462 -21.57 -20.36 -9.17
C LEU A 462 -22.13 -21.31 -10.24
N ARG A 463 -21.32 -22.24 -10.74
CA ARG A 463 -21.75 -23.25 -11.71
C ARG A 463 -22.86 -24.16 -11.17
N LYS A 464 -22.95 -24.31 -9.84
CA LYS A 464 -23.99 -25.12 -9.17
C LYS A 464 -25.31 -24.37 -8.95
N SER A 465 -25.32 -23.04 -9.05
CA SER A 465 -26.54 -22.24 -8.94
C SER A 465 -27.44 -22.45 -10.15
N ASP A 466 -28.75 -22.35 -9.93
CA ASP A 466 -29.73 -22.38 -11.01
C ASP A 466 -29.74 -21.05 -11.81
N ASP A 467 -30.37 -21.09 -12.98
CA ASP A 467 -30.36 -19.95 -13.91
C ASP A 467 -31.21 -18.78 -13.39
N GLU A 468 -32.24 -19.05 -12.58
CA GLU A 468 -33.10 -18.01 -12.01
C GLU A 468 -32.42 -17.22 -10.90
N GLU A 469 -31.63 -17.90 -10.07
CA GLU A 469 -30.79 -17.31 -9.03
C GLU A 469 -29.62 -16.57 -9.67
N LEU A 470 -28.99 -17.15 -10.70
CA LEU A 470 -27.92 -16.48 -11.46
C LEU A 470 -28.39 -15.16 -12.08
N LEU A 471 -29.63 -15.11 -12.58
CA LEU A 471 -30.22 -13.91 -13.16
C LEU A 471 -30.29 -12.75 -12.14
N LEU A 472 -30.45 -13.04 -10.84
CA LEU A 472 -30.50 -12.01 -9.79
C LEU A 472 -29.15 -11.32 -9.59
N TYR A 473 -28.04 -11.97 -9.95
CA TYR A 473 -26.68 -11.47 -9.76
C TYR A 473 -25.98 -11.17 -11.09
N LEU A 474 -26.65 -11.41 -12.22
CA LEU A 474 -26.04 -11.34 -13.56
C LEU A 474 -25.44 -9.97 -13.84
N LEU A 475 -26.12 -8.88 -13.45
CA LEU A 475 -25.57 -7.53 -13.61
C LEU A 475 -24.23 -7.37 -12.89
N GLN A 476 -24.15 -7.82 -11.64
CA GLN A 476 -22.95 -7.75 -10.81
C GLN A 476 -21.83 -8.67 -11.34
N LEU A 477 -22.19 -9.84 -11.87
CA LEU A 477 -21.23 -10.75 -12.50
C LEU A 477 -20.66 -10.18 -13.80
N VAL A 478 -21.46 -9.47 -14.60
CA VAL A 478 -20.96 -8.72 -15.76
C VAL A 478 -19.98 -7.65 -15.30
N GLN A 479 -20.28 -6.90 -14.24
CA GLN A 479 -19.35 -5.91 -13.69
C GLN A 479 -18.06 -6.56 -13.14
N ALA A 480 -18.16 -7.73 -12.51
CA ALA A 480 -17.01 -8.46 -11.98
C ALA A 480 -16.00 -8.90 -13.04
N LEU A 481 -16.37 -8.91 -14.33
CA LEU A 481 -15.44 -9.12 -15.44
C LEU A 481 -14.33 -8.05 -15.49
N LYS A 482 -14.59 -6.83 -14.99
CA LYS A 482 -13.58 -5.76 -14.88
C LYS A 482 -12.39 -6.15 -13.98
N TYR A 483 -12.60 -7.08 -13.05
CA TYR A 483 -11.59 -7.54 -12.10
C TYR A 483 -10.83 -8.77 -12.57
N GLU A 484 -11.15 -9.30 -13.76
CA GLU A 484 -10.37 -10.38 -14.36
C GLU A 484 -9.00 -9.83 -14.83
N SER A 485 -7.92 -10.55 -14.51
CA SER A 485 -6.56 -10.14 -14.87
C SER A 485 -6.38 -10.18 -16.39
N VAL A 486 -6.37 -9.01 -17.02
CA VAL A 486 -5.95 -8.85 -18.42
C VAL A 486 -4.43 -8.83 -18.44
N HIS A 487 -3.79 -9.95 -18.79
CA HIS A 487 -2.37 -9.92 -19.12
C HIS A 487 -2.20 -9.15 -20.45
N ASP A 488 -1.63 -7.95 -20.36
CA ASP A 488 -1.45 -6.98 -21.46
C ASP A 488 -0.44 -7.41 -22.55
N GLU A 489 -0.09 -8.70 -22.66
CA GLU A 489 0.90 -9.17 -23.64
C GLU A 489 0.31 -10.05 -24.74
N VAL A 490 0.14 -9.44 -25.92
CA VAL A 490 0.37 -9.95 -27.29
C VAL A 490 -0.43 -11.17 -27.79
N ASN A 491 -1.20 -11.90 -26.98
CA ASN A 491 -2.02 -13.00 -27.50
C ASN A 491 -3.50 -12.60 -27.64
N GLU A 492 -4.04 -12.72 -28.86
CA GLU A 492 -5.45 -12.46 -29.19
C GLU A 492 -6.44 -13.36 -28.41
N ASP A 493 -5.96 -14.42 -27.73
CA ASP A 493 -6.77 -15.47 -27.10
C ASP A 493 -6.99 -15.38 -25.57
N VAL A 494 -6.47 -14.38 -24.85
CA VAL A 494 -6.52 -14.31 -23.35
C VAL A 494 -7.95 -14.35 -22.76
N THR A 495 -8.98 -13.96 -23.53
CA THR A 495 -10.40 -14.05 -23.11
C THR A 495 -10.92 -15.47 -22.95
N GLN A 496 -10.27 -16.47 -23.56
CA GLN A 496 -10.66 -17.87 -23.37
C GLN A 496 -10.19 -18.45 -22.03
N ASP A 497 -9.18 -17.86 -21.38
CA ASP A 497 -8.61 -18.39 -20.13
C ASP A 497 -9.33 -17.90 -18.86
N SER A 498 -10.13 -16.83 -18.94
CA SER A 498 -10.92 -16.34 -17.80
C SER A 498 -12.05 -17.32 -17.46
N SER A 499 -12.01 -17.85 -16.24
CA SER A 499 -13.02 -18.80 -15.73
C SER A 499 -14.42 -18.19 -15.69
N LEU A 500 -14.55 -16.92 -15.28
CA LEU A 500 -15.84 -16.22 -15.21
C LEU A 500 -16.39 -15.91 -16.61
N THR A 501 -15.52 -15.45 -17.52
CA THR A 501 -15.92 -15.12 -18.89
C THR A 501 -16.48 -16.33 -19.63
N SER A 502 -15.72 -17.43 -19.63
CA SER A 502 -16.14 -18.69 -20.27
C SER A 502 -17.42 -19.26 -19.66
N PHE A 503 -17.56 -19.17 -18.32
CA PHE A 503 -18.77 -19.57 -17.62
C PHE A 503 -20.00 -18.77 -18.05
N LEU A 504 -19.92 -17.43 -18.02
CA LEU A 504 -21.05 -16.57 -18.38
C LEU A 504 -21.45 -16.76 -19.84
N ILE A 505 -20.49 -16.80 -20.76
CA ILE A 505 -20.76 -17.04 -22.20
C ILE A 505 -21.45 -18.39 -22.40
N SER A 506 -20.92 -19.46 -21.81
CA SER A 506 -21.49 -20.80 -21.96
C SER A 506 -22.90 -20.88 -21.38
N ARG A 507 -23.15 -20.32 -20.19
CA ARG A 507 -24.49 -20.31 -19.58
C ARG A 507 -25.48 -19.46 -20.38
N ALA A 508 -25.08 -18.26 -20.77
CA ALA A 508 -25.90 -17.33 -21.55
C ALA A 508 -26.27 -17.87 -22.93
N ALA A 509 -25.36 -18.59 -23.61
CA ALA A 509 -25.63 -19.16 -24.92
C ALA A 509 -26.64 -20.33 -24.88
N ASN A 510 -26.74 -21.02 -23.73
CA ASN A 510 -27.64 -22.16 -23.53
C ASN A 510 -29.00 -21.78 -22.93
N ASN A 511 -29.18 -20.54 -22.44
CA ASN A 511 -30.43 -20.08 -21.86
C ASN A 511 -30.85 -18.73 -22.48
N ALA A 512 -32.00 -18.72 -23.16
CA ALA A 512 -32.48 -17.56 -23.90
C ALA A 512 -32.75 -16.32 -23.02
N LEU A 513 -33.25 -16.53 -21.80
CA LEU A 513 -33.53 -15.44 -20.87
C LEU A 513 -32.22 -14.81 -20.36
N LEU A 514 -31.28 -15.65 -19.92
CA LEU A 514 -29.96 -15.20 -19.47
C LEU A 514 -29.19 -14.51 -20.59
N GLY A 515 -29.14 -15.09 -21.78
CA GLY A 515 -28.41 -14.51 -22.90
C GLY A 515 -29.00 -13.19 -23.40
N ASN A 516 -30.32 -12.97 -23.27
CA ASN A 516 -30.92 -11.66 -23.55
C ASN A 516 -30.39 -10.60 -22.59
N TYR A 517 -30.47 -10.83 -21.28
CA TYR A 517 -30.00 -9.85 -20.31
C TYR A 517 -28.48 -9.67 -20.35
N PHE A 518 -27.72 -10.76 -20.55
CA PHE A 518 -26.27 -10.71 -20.71
C PHE A 518 -25.86 -9.82 -21.88
N HIS A 519 -26.48 -9.99 -23.06
CA HIS A 519 -26.27 -9.14 -24.23
C HIS A 519 -26.51 -7.66 -23.90
N TRP A 520 -27.68 -7.33 -23.34
CA TRP A 520 -28.04 -5.94 -23.09
C TRP A 520 -27.17 -5.29 -22.01
N TYR A 521 -26.73 -6.04 -21.00
CA TYR A 521 -25.79 -5.52 -19.99
C TYR A 521 -24.41 -5.25 -20.60
N LEU A 522 -23.91 -6.13 -21.47
CA LEU A 522 -22.66 -5.89 -22.21
C LEU A 522 -22.76 -4.70 -23.15
N MET A 523 -23.88 -4.55 -23.85
CA MET A 523 -24.10 -3.45 -24.79
C MET A 523 -24.06 -2.08 -24.12
N VAL A 524 -24.61 -1.96 -22.92
CA VAL A 524 -24.55 -0.72 -22.13
C VAL A 524 -23.11 -0.35 -21.78
N GLU A 525 -22.31 -1.31 -21.31
CA GLU A 525 -20.90 -1.09 -21.00
C GLU A 525 -20.05 -0.82 -22.26
N CYS A 526 -20.45 -1.37 -23.42
CA CYS A 526 -19.82 -1.06 -24.71
C CYS A 526 -20.13 0.36 -25.20
N ASP A 527 -21.26 0.95 -24.81
CA ASP A 527 -21.67 2.31 -25.16
C ASP A 527 -21.10 3.37 -24.19
N ASP A 528 -20.78 2.97 -22.95
CA ASP A 528 -20.35 3.89 -21.89
C ASP A 528 -19.00 4.57 -22.21
N ALA A 529 -19.07 5.85 -22.52
CA ALA A 529 -17.93 6.75 -22.71
C ALA A 529 -17.70 7.69 -21.52
N GLY A 530 -18.28 7.39 -20.36
CA GLY A 530 -18.23 8.21 -19.16
C GLY A 530 -16.81 8.44 -18.60
N PRO A 531 -16.59 9.55 -17.87
CA PRO A 531 -15.33 9.82 -17.19
C PRO A 531 -15.10 8.77 -16.10
N GLY A 532 -14.05 7.94 -16.26
CA GLY A 532 -13.72 6.83 -15.36
C GLY A 532 -13.67 5.47 -16.05
N THR A 533 -14.29 5.31 -17.23
CA THR A 533 -14.17 4.08 -18.03
C THR A 533 -12.78 4.03 -18.67
N ILE A 534 -11.91 3.15 -18.17
CA ILE A 534 -10.63 2.87 -18.81
C ILE A 534 -10.92 2.29 -20.20
N SER A 535 -10.30 2.83 -21.25
CA SER A 535 -10.50 2.35 -22.64
C SER A 535 -10.30 0.83 -22.81
N THR A 536 -9.55 0.21 -21.89
CA THR A 536 -9.33 -1.24 -21.80
C THR A 536 -10.59 -2.01 -21.41
N HIS A 537 -11.40 -1.52 -20.46
CA HIS A 537 -12.63 -2.20 -20.02
C HIS A 537 -13.68 -2.25 -21.14
N ARG A 538 -13.84 -1.15 -21.89
CA ARG A 538 -14.75 -1.13 -23.05
C ARG A 538 -14.35 -2.17 -24.10
N LYS A 539 -13.05 -2.29 -24.38
CA LYS A 539 -12.51 -3.31 -25.29
C LYS A 539 -12.73 -4.73 -24.74
N LEU A 540 -12.60 -4.92 -23.43
CA LEU A 540 -12.87 -6.19 -22.77
C LEU A 540 -14.33 -6.61 -23.00
N PHE A 541 -15.31 -5.75 -22.69
CA PHE A 541 -16.73 -6.07 -22.89
C PHE A 541 -17.08 -6.33 -24.34
N ALA A 542 -16.57 -5.52 -25.28
CA ALA A 542 -16.76 -5.74 -26.71
C ALA A 542 -16.18 -7.09 -27.17
N ARG A 543 -15.05 -7.51 -26.57
CA ARG A 543 -14.44 -8.81 -26.84
C ARG A 543 -15.28 -9.97 -26.28
N VAL A 544 -15.77 -9.84 -25.04
CA VAL A 544 -16.69 -10.82 -24.43
C VAL A 544 -17.96 -10.98 -25.27
N GLU A 545 -18.54 -9.86 -25.71
CA GLU A 545 -19.72 -9.82 -26.57
C GLU A 545 -19.45 -10.51 -27.93
N TYR A 546 -18.28 -10.29 -28.53
CA TYR A 546 -17.89 -11.00 -29.74
C TYR A 546 -17.86 -12.51 -29.54
N TYR A 547 -17.21 -13.01 -28.48
CA TYR A 547 -17.16 -14.45 -28.20
C TYR A 547 -18.53 -15.02 -27.83
N PHE A 548 -19.36 -14.26 -27.13
CA PHE A 548 -20.74 -14.63 -26.86
C PHE A 548 -21.51 -14.83 -28.17
N MET A 549 -21.40 -13.90 -29.13
CA MET A 549 -22.04 -14.02 -30.43
C MET A 549 -21.51 -15.20 -31.26
N VAL A 550 -20.22 -15.50 -31.18
CA VAL A 550 -19.61 -16.68 -31.83
C VAL A 550 -20.14 -17.98 -31.24
N GLU A 551 -20.24 -18.06 -29.92
CA GLU A 551 -20.76 -19.26 -29.25
C GLU A 551 -22.27 -19.44 -29.49
N LEU A 552 -23.01 -18.33 -29.51
CA LEU A 552 -24.43 -18.32 -29.75
C LEU A 552 -24.78 -18.69 -31.20
N GLU A 553 -23.95 -18.35 -32.19
CA GLU A 553 -24.09 -18.88 -33.57
C GLU A 553 -24.00 -20.41 -33.62
N LYS A 554 -23.17 -21.02 -32.76
CA LYS A 554 -23.03 -22.49 -32.68
C LYS A 554 -24.16 -23.14 -31.88
N ALA A 555 -24.50 -22.56 -30.73
CA ALA A 555 -25.43 -23.16 -29.77
C ALA A 555 -26.89 -22.83 -30.08
N ASN A 556 -27.20 -21.59 -30.45
CA ASN A 556 -28.56 -21.09 -30.64
C ASN A 556 -28.65 -19.95 -31.69
N PRO A 557 -28.52 -20.24 -33.00
CA PRO A 557 -28.48 -19.21 -34.05
C PRO A 557 -29.78 -18.39 -34.16
N GLU A 558 -30.93 -18.94 -33.76
CA GLU A 558 -32.22 -18.23 -33.76
C GLU A 558 -32.25 -17.12 -32.71
N MET A 559 -31.64 -17.35 -31.55
CA MET A 559 -31.48 -16.30 -30.54
C MET A 559 -30.60 -15.16 -31.08
N ARG A 560 -29.59 -15.45 -31.90
CA ARG A 560 -28.71 -14.40 -32.46
C ARG A 560 -29.49 -13.46 -33.36
N LYS A 561 -30.32 -14.03 -34.24
CA LYS A 561 -31.24 -13.28 -35.10
C LYS A 561 -32.23 -12.47 -34.26
N THR A 562 -32.70 -13.03 -33.16
CA THR A 562 -33.60 -12.34 -32.22
C THR A 562 -32.94 -11.10 -31.62
N LEU A 563 -31.71 -11.22 -31.10
CA LEU A 563 -30.96 -10.10 -30.53
C LEU A 563 -30.68 -9.00 -31.57
N LEU A 564 -30.38 -9.38 -32.82
CA LEU A 564 -30.24 -8.42 -33.92
C LEU A 564 -31.52 -7.61 -34.16
N ARG A 565 -32.67 -8.29 -34.28
CA ARG A 565 -33.98 -7.65 -34.47
C ARG A 565 -34.38 -6.77 -33.29
N GLN A 566 -34.04 -7.19 -32.08
CA GLN A 566 -34.21 -6.35 -30.89
C GLN A 566 -33.36 -5.08 -30.97
N GLY A 567 -32.10 -5.18 -31.40
CA GLY A 567 -31.21 -4.04 -31.63
C GLY A 567 -31.75 -3.05 -32.66
N GLU A 568 -32.33 -3.54 -33.75
CA GLU A 568 -33.02 -2.72 -34.76
C GLU A 568 -34.22 -1.98 -34.16
N LEU A 569 -35.09 -2.67 -33.41
CA LEU A 569 -36.23 -2.07 -32.71
C LEU A 569 -35.77 -0.94 -31.76
N ILE A 570 -34.76 -1.19 -30.92
CA ILE A 570 -34.23 -0.19 -29.99
C ILE A 570 -33.61 1.00 -30.73
N THR A 571 -32.95 0.77 -31.86
CA THR A 571 -32.40 1.85 -32.70
C THR A 571 -33.49 2.76 -33.24
N VAL A 572 -34.58 2.18 -33.74
CA VAL A 572 -35.74 2.93 -34.24
C VAL A 572 -36.42 3.70 -33.11
N LEU A 573 -36.70 3.06 -31.96
CA LEU A 573 -37.30 3.72 -30.80
C LEU A 573 -36.43 4.87 -30.27
N SER A 574 -35.11 4.67 -30.21
CA SER A 574 -34.14 5.70 -29.83
C SER A 574 -34.17 6.90 -30.76
N LYS A 575 -34.28 6.67 -32.08
CA LYS A 575 -34.41 7.74 -33.07
C LYS A 575 -35.70 8.54 -32.87
N ILE A 576 -36.85 7.86 -32.76
CA ILE A 576 -38.16 8.48 -32.56
C ILE A 576 -38.17 9.30 -31.26
N ALA A 577 -37.65 8.74 -30.17
CA ALA A 577 -37.57 9.42 -28.88
C ALA A 577 -36.66 10.66 -28.92
N LYS A 578 -35.50 10.61 -29.60
CA LYS A 578 -34.63 11.77 -29.81
C LYS A 578 -35.35 12.88 -30.59
N ASP A 579 -36.01 12.53 -31.70
CA ASP A 579 -36.74 13.49 -32.53
C ASP A 579 -37.87 14.18 -31.73
N ILE A 580 -38.64 13.41 -30.95
CA ILE A 580 -39.71 13.95 -30.09
C ILE A 580 -39.14 14.82 -28.97
N ARG A 581 -38.07 14.38 -28.29
CA ARG A 581 -37.46 15.10 -27.17
C ARG A 581 -36.93 16.45 -27.61
N PHE A 582 -36.08 16.49 -28.64
CA PHE A 582 -35.38 17.70 -29.08
C PHE A 582 -36.25 18.62 -29.96
N SER A 583 -37.44 18.16 -30.37
CA SER A 583 -38.41 19.04 -31.00
C SER A 583 -38.93 20.13 -30.04
N ARG A 584 -39.13 21.33 -30.57
CA ARG A 584 -39.73 22.47 -29.85
C ARG A 584 -41.28 22.42 -29.84
N TRP A 585 -41.87 21.28 -30.16
CA TRP A 585 -43.33 21.14 -30.27
C TRP A 585 -43.99 21.06 -28.90
N ASN A 586 -45.26 21.49 -28.83
CA ASN A 586 -46.07 21.26 -27.64
C ASN A 586 -46.45 19.76 -27.52
N ARG A 587 -46.92 19.35 -26.34
CA ARG A 587 -47.20 17.94 -26.05
C ARG A 587 -48.19 17.31 -27.02
N THR A 588 -49.28 18.00 -27.37
CA THR A 588 -50.31 17.48 -28.28
C THR A 588 -49.72 17.16 -29.66
N VAL A 589 -48.92 18.08 -30.21
CA VAL A 589 -48.23 17.86 -31.49
C VAL A 589 -47.18 16.75 -31.38
N LYS A 590 -46.47 16.65 -30.25
CA LYS A 590 -45.54 15.54 -30.00
C LYS A 590 -46.25 14.18 -30.03
N ILE A 591 -47.45 14.07 -29.46
CA ILE A 591 -48.26 12.84 -29.49
C ILE A 591 -48.70 12.51 -30.93
N GLU A 592 -49.20 13.49 -31.69
CA GLU A 592 -49.57 13.26 -33.09
C GLU A 592 -48.37 12.83 -33.96
N LYS A 593 -47.19 13.41 -33.70
CA LYS A 593 -45.95 13.04 -34.39
C LYS A 593 -45.47 11.65 -33.99
N LEU A 594 -45.55 11.29 -32.71
CA LEU A 594 -45.29 9.92 -32.24
C LEU A 594 -46.17 8.93 -32.99
N LYS A 595 -47.48 9.16 -33.03
CA LYS A 595 -48.42 8.29 -33.76
C LYS A 595 -48.02 8.16 -35.23
N LYS A 596 -47.70 9.27 -35.91
CA LYS A 596 -47.22 9.25 -37.30
C LYS A 596 -45.92 8.46 -37.50
N PHE A 597 -44.96 8.59 -36.58
CA PHE A 597 -43.72 7.82 -36.65
C PHE A 597 -43.97 6.32 -36.41
N LEU A 598 -44.85 5.96 -35.47
CA LEU A 598 -45.19 4.56 -35.23
C LEU A 598 -45.90 3.93 -36.44
N THR A 599 -46.79 4.67 -37.12
CA THR A 599 -47.49 4.19 -38.34
C THR A 599 -46.60 4.11 -39.58
N ASP A 600 -45.42 4.74 -39.59
CA ASP A 600 -44.54 4.72 -40.76
C ASP A 600 -44.07 3.28 -41.05
N PRO A 601 -44.40 2.70 -42.23
CA PRO A 601 -44.02 1.34 -42.58
C PRO A 601 -42.50 1.10 -42.53
N LYS A 602 -41.68 2.15 -42.71
CA LYS A 602 -40.21 2.04 -42.64
C LYS A 602 -39.68 1.69 -41.25
N ASN A 603 -40.48 1.91 -40.22
CA ASN A 603 -40.09 1.66 -38.83
C ASN A 603 -40.48 0.25 -38.36
N GLU A 604 -41.35 -0.46 -39.11
CA GLU A 604 -41.75 -1.86 -38.85
C GLU A 604 -42.29 -2.14 -37.42
N ILE A 605 -42.85 -1.13 -36.73
CA ILE A 605 -43.32 -1.26 -35.34
C ILE A 605 -44.78 -1.74 -35.26
N VAL A 606 -45.61 -1.41 -36.26
CA VAL A 606 -47.05 -1.78 -36.25
C VAL A 606 -47.25 -3.27 -36.47
N ASN A 607 -46.42 -3.88 -37.32
CA ASN A 607 -46.48 -5.29 -37.65
C ASN A 607 -45.09 -5.91 -37.53
N ILE A 608 -44.85 -6.60 -36.42
CA ILE A 608 -43.60 -7.28 -36.11
C ILE A 608 -43.82 -8.76 -36.39
N ASP A 609 -43.26 -9.24 -37.50
CA ASP A 609 -43.37 -10.63 -37.94
C ASP A 609 -41.97 -11.17 -38.32
N PRO A 610 -41.52 -12.31 -37.78
CA PRO A 610 -42.16 -13.14 -36.75
C PRO A 610 -42.24 -12.42 -35.39
N PRO A 611 -43.10 -12.88 -34.44
CA PRO A 611 -43.20 -12.29 -33.11
C PRO A 611 -41.82 -12.13 -32.45
N LEU A 612 -41.58 -10.99 -31.80
CA LEU A 612 -40.28 -10.64 -31.23
C LEU A 612 -40.36 -10.62 -29.69
N PRO A 613 -39.51 -11.35 -28.96
CA PRO A 613 -39.32 -11.16 -27.52
C PRO A 613 -38.87 -9.73 -27.21
N LEU A 614 -39.51 -9.06 -26.23
CA LEU A 614 -39.06 -7.74 -25.81
C LEU A 614 -37.71 -7.82 -25.07
N PRO A 615 -36.76 -6.90 -25.33
CA PRO A 615 -35.51 -6.82 -24.58
C PRO A 615 -35.70 -6.77 -23.06
N LEU A 616 -36.64 -5.92 -22.64
CA LEU A 616 -37.04 -5.64 -21.26
C LEU A 616 -37.58 -6.89 -20.53
N ASP A 617 -38.36 -7.70 -21.25
CA ASP A 617 -39.06 -8.87 -20.72
C ASP A 617 -39.16 -9.94 -21.82
N PRO A 618 -38.18 -10.87 -21.89
CA PRO A 618 -38.10 -11.85 -22.97
C PRO A 618 -39.23 -12.87 -23.01
N ASP A 619 -39.99 -13.01 -21.91
CA ASP A 619 -41.17 -13.87 -21.88
C ASP A 619 -42.35 -13.25 -22.65
N VAL A 620 -42.26 -11.96 -22.96
CA VAL A 620 -43.29 -11.21 -23.70
C VAL A 620 -42.95 -11.14 -25.19
N LEU A 621 -43.65 -11.96 -25.98
CA LEU A 621 -43.61 -11.91 -27.44
C LEU A 621 -44.56 -10.84 -28.00
N VAL A 622 -44.01 -9.87 -28.72
CA VAL A 622 -44.77 -8.79 -29.35
C VAL A 622 -44.90 -8.98 -30.86
N THR A 623 -46.07 -8.62 -31.39
CA THR A 623 -46.39 -8.69 -32.83
C THR A 623 -46.65 -7.31 -33.44
N GLY A 624 -46.60 -6.24 -32.63
CA GLY A 624 -46.91 -4.88 -33.06
C GLY A 624 -47.17 -3.93 -31.90
N CYS A 625 -47.84 -2.81 -32.16
CA CYS A 625 -48.25 -1.86 -31.11
C CYS A 625 -49.63 -1.23 -31.38
N PHE A 626 -50.29 -0.79 -30.31
CA PHE A 626 -51.53 -0.01 -30.35
C PHE A 626 -51.20 1.48 -30.49
N VAL A 627 -51.08 1.94 -31.73
CA VAL A 627 -50.68 3.32 -32.05
C VAL A 627 -51.61 4.36 -31.43
N GLU A 628 -52.92 4.08 -31.37
CA GLU A 628 -53.89 5.05 -30.86
C GLU A 628 -53.75 5.35 -29.37
N ASP A 629 -53.24 4.39 -28.61
CA ASP A 629 -53.04 4.53 -27.17
C ASP A 629 -51.63 5.06 -26.82
N ALA A 630 -50.76 5.23 -27.82
CA ALA A 630 -49.43 5.78 -27.62
C ALA A 630 -49.49 7.26 -27.19
N THR A 631 -48.69 7.61 -26.19
CA THR A 631 -48.67 8.98 -25.64
C THR A 631 -47.27 9.40 -25.19
N VAL A 632 -47.13 10.67 -24.84
CA VAL A 632 -45.88 11.27 -24.32
C VAL A 632 -46.17 11.80 -22.93
N PHE A 633 -45.35 11.44 -21.94
CA PHE A 633 -45.52 11.94 -20.58
C PHE A 633 -45.19 13.43 -20.47
N LYS A 634 -45.84 14.11 -19.53
CA LYS A 634 -45.56 15.51 -19.19
C LYS A 634 -44.32 15.57 -18.27
N SER A 635 -43.14 15.41 -18.87
CA SER A 635 -41.83 15.47 -18.20
C SER A 635 -40.81 16.20 -19.08
N SER A 636 -39.76 16.75 -18.46
CA SER A 636 -38.65 17.43 -19.15
C SER A 636 -37.99 16.55 -20.23
N LEU A 637 -37.91 15.25 -19.99
CA LEU A 637 -37.33 14.29 -20.91
C LEU A 637 -38.30 13.78 -21.99
N SER A 638 -39.59 14.16 -21.93
CA SER A 638 -40.65 13.75 -22.87
C SER A 638 -40.66 12.24 -23.17
N PRO A 639 -40.71 11.35 -22.17
CA PRO A 639 -40.62 9.92 -22.42
C PRO A 639 -41.87 9.37 -23.08
N LEU A 640 -41.68 8.34 -23.89
CA LEU A 640 -42.70 7.75 -24.74
C LEU A 640 -43.41 6.63 -23.99
N LEU A 641 -44.74 6.58 -24.02
CA LEU A 641 -45.53 5.43 -23.60
C LEU A 641 -46.03 4.71 -24.85
N ILE A 642 -45.61 3.47 -25.04
CA ILE A 642 -45.98 2.63 -26.19
C ILE A 642 -46.64 1.36 -25.66
N ASN A 643 -47.87 1.11 -26.11
CA ASN A 643 -48.60 -0.11 -25.77
C ASN A 643 -48.32 -1.17 -26.82
N PHE A 644 -47.40 -2.09 -26.54
CA PHE A 644 -47.12 -3.20 -27.44
C PHE A 644 -48.26 -4.21 -27.44
N LYS A 645 -48.46 -4.86 -28.58
CA LYS A 645 -49.44 -5.93 -28.77
C LYS A 645 -48.73 -7.27 -28.58
N GLN A 646 -49.16 -8.02 -27.58
CA GLN A 646 -48.69 -9.38 -27.35
C GLN A 646 -49.29 -10.36 -28.38
N SER A 647 -48.66 -11.52 -28.54
CA SER A 647 -49.14 -12.60 -29.42
C SER A 647 -50.57 -13.08 -29.09
N ASP A 648 -50.99 -12.98 -27.83
CA ASP A 648 -52.36 -13.29 -27.37
C ASP A 648 -53.36 -12.13 -27.52
N GLY A 649 -52.90 -10.99 -28.04
CA GLY A 649 -53.70 -9.78 -28.26
C GLY A 649 -53.78 -8.82 -27.07
N ARG A 650 -53.15 -9.12 -25.93
CA ARG A 650 -53.10 -8.23 -24.76
C ARG A 650 -52.15 -7.05 -24.98
N GLN A 651 -52.33 -6.01 -24.15
CA GLN A 651 -51.49 -4.81 -24.15
C GLN A 651 -50.33 -4.98 -23.17
N TYR A 652 -49.11 -4.68 -23.62
CA TYR A 652 -47.94 -4.58 -22.76
C TYR A 652 -47.37 -3.15 -22.82
N PRO A 653 -47.73 -2.29 -21.85
CA PRO A 653 -47.36 -0.87 -21.87
C PRO A 653 -45.90 -0.68 -21.43
N VAL A 654 -45.11 0.00 -22.26
CA VAL A 654 -43.68 0.25 -22.04
C VAL A 654 -43.39 1.74 -22.11
N ILE A 655 -42.63 2.22 -21.13
CA ILE A 655 -42.06 3.56 -21.13
C ILE A 655 -40.67 3.50 -21.76
N PHE A 656 -40.42 4.26 -22.81
CA PHE A 656 -39.09 4.41 -23.41
C PHE A 656 -38.54 5.81 -23.14
N LYS A 657 -37.36 5.87 -22.54
CA LYS A 657 -36.67 7.12 -22.13
C LYS A 657 -35.37 7.29 -22.91
N VAL A 658 -35.07 8.53 -23.30
CA VAL A 658 -33.76 8.93 -23.85
C VAL A 658 -33.29 10.22 -23.18
N GLY A 659 -32.02 10.24 -22.78
CA GLY A 659 -31.39 11.35 -22.05
C GLY A 659 -31.27 11.13 -20.55
N ASP A 660 -31.51 9.92 -20.09
CA ASP A 660 -31.50 9.51 -18.68
C ASP A 660 -30.66 8.24 -18.57
N ASP A 661 -29.89 8.10 -17.49
CA ASP A 661 -29.13 6.88 -17.22
C ASP A 661 -29.94 5.96 -16.30
N LEU A 662 -30.58 4.94 -16.89
CA LEU A 662 -31.44 4.02 -16.15
C LEU A 662 -30.67 2.92 -15.42
N ARG A 663 -29.33 2.88 -15.48
CA ARG A 663 -28.56 1.85 -14.75
C ARG A 663 -28.78 1.93 -13.24
N GLN A 664 -28.95 3.15 -12.72
CA GLN A 664 -29.23 3.37 -11.30
C GLN A 664 -30.59 2.77 -10.90
N ASP A 665 -31.67 3.14 -11.60
CA ASP A 665 -33.00 2.57 -11.37
C ASP A 665 -33.01 1.05 -11.55
N GLN A 666 -32.33 0.55 -12.59
CA GLN A 666 -32.21 -0.87 -12.87
C GLN A 666 -31.54 -1.61 -11.70
N LEU A 667 -30.42 -1.10 -11.18
CA LEU A 667 -29.75 -1.68 -10.02
C LEU A 667 -30.69 -1.71 -8.81
N VAL A 668 -31.39 -0.61 -8.53
CA VAL A 668 -32.29 -0.52 -7.36
C VAL A 668 -33.45 -1.52 -7.47
N ILE A 669 -34.08 -1.61 -8.63
CA ILE A 669 -35.14 -2.60 -8.89
C ILE A 669 -34.62 -4.03 -8.82
N GLN A 670 -33.41 -4.30 -9.32
CA GLN A 670 -32.80 -5.62 -9.20
C GLN A 670 -32.58 -6.00 -7.74
N ILE A 671 -32.10 -5.06 -6.91
CA ILE A 671 -31.94 -5.28 -5.47
C ILE A 671 -33.30 -5.43 -4.77
N ILE A 672 -34.34 -4.68 -5.16
CA ILE A 672 -35.71 -4.89 -4.66
C ILE A 672 -36.21 -6.29 -5.01
N SER A 673 -35.97 -6.76 -6.24
CA SER A 673 -36.36 -8.10 -6.71
C SER A 673 -35.64 -9.19 -5.90
N LEU A 674 -34.36 -8.98 -5.60
CA LEU A 674 -33.60 -9.87 -4.73
C LEU A 674 -34.16 -9.89 -3.31
N MET A 675 -34.39 -8.72 -2.71
CA MET A 675 -34.95 -8.60 -1.37
C MET A 675 -36.32 -9.26 -1.28
N ASP A 676 -37.18 -9.08 -2.28
CA ASP A 676 -38.47 -9.76 -2.39
C ASP A 676 -38.30 -11.29 -2.39
N ARG A 677 -37.39 -11.84 -3.21
CA ARG A 677 -37.12 -13.29 -3.22
C ARG A 677 -36.56 -13.78 -1.88
N LEU A 678 -35.71 -13.01 -1.21
CA LEU A 678 -35.18 -13.36 0.12
C LEU A 678 -36.28 -13.40 1.18
N LEU A 679 -37.20 -12.44 1.15
CA LEU A 679 -38.36 -12.41 2.04
C LEU A 679 -39.32 -13.59 1.76
N GLN A 680 -39.56 -13.89 0.49
CA GLN A 680 -40.41 -15.02 0.08
C GLN A 680 -39.78 -16.38 0.47
N LYS A 681 -38.45 -16.53 0.44
CA LYS A 681 -37.75 -17.74 0.95
C LYS A 681 -38.05 -18.00 2.43
N GLU A 682 -38.31 -16.96 3.23
CA GLU A 682 -38.72 -17.05 4.63
C GLU A 682 -40.26 -17.01 4.80
N ASN A 683 -41.01 -17.26 3.72
CA ASN A 683 -42.47 -17.24 3.67
C ASN A 683 -43.11 -15.87 4.00
N LEU A 684 -42.37 -14.77 3.79
CA LEU A 684 -42.88 -13.41 3.95
C LEU A 684 -43.16 -12.76 2.59
N ASP A 685 -44.36 -12.94 2.07
CA ASP A 685 -44.83 -12.23 0.87
C ASP A 685 -45.36 -10.83 1.24
N LEU A 686 -44.55 -9.81 0.96
CA LEU A 686 -44.88 -8.41 1.17
C LEU A 686 -45.57 -7.75 -0.03
N LYS A 687 -45.99 -8.51 -1.06
CA LYS A 687 -46.70 -7.97 -2.24
C LYS A 687 -45.94 -6.83 -2.94
N LEU A 688 -44.62 -6.93 -2.99
CA LEU A 688 -43.77 -5.96 -3.70
C LEU A 688 -44.04 -6.00 -5.21
N THR A 689 -43.80 -4.89 -5.89
CA THR A 689 -44.01 -4.78 -7.35
C THR A 689 -42.71 -4.35 -8.04
N PRO A 690 -41.70 -5.22 -8.12
CA PRO A 690 -40.49 -4.95 -8.88
C PRO A 690 -40.79 -4.96 -10.39
N TYR A 691 -41.16 -3.78 -10.92
CA TYR A 691 -41.46 -3.60 -12.33
C TYR A 691 -40.19 -3.75 -13.19
N ARG A 692 -40.31 -4.22 -14.42
CA ARG A 692 -39.13 -4.44 -15.28
C ARG A 692 -38.47 -3.13 -15.70
N ILE A 693 -37.13 -3.07 -15.64
CA ILE A 693 -36.32 -1.97 -16.18
C ILE A 693 -35.14 -2.58 -16.95
N LEU A 694 -34.83 -2.00 -18.11
CA LEU A 694 -33.64 -2.32 -18.87
C LEU A 694 -33.03 -1.05 -19.48
N ALA A 695 -31.80 -0.73 -19.08
CA ALA A 695 -30.94 0.20 -19.79
C ALA A 695 -30.52 -0.45 -21.12
N THR A 696 -30.71 0.28 -22.21
CA THR A 696 -30.33 -0.18 -23.56
C THR A 696 -29.08 0.53 -24.09
N SER A 697 -28.65 1.58 -23.40
CA SER A 697 -27.47 2.41 -23.67
C SER A 697 -27.13 3.21 -22.41
N ALA A 698 -25.98 3.88 -22.35
CA ALA A 698 -25.62 4.74 -21.22
C ALA A 698 -26.60 5.92 -21.00
N HIS A 699 -27.44 6.24 -21.99
CA HIS A 699 -28.38 7.37 -21.94
C HIS A 699 -29.79 7.02 -22.44
N ALA A 700 -30.14 5.75 -22.53
CA ALA A 700 -31.44 5.31 -23.00
C ALA A 700 -31.86 3.99 -22.35
N GLY A 701 -33.16 3.78 -22.24
CA GLY A 701 -33.69 2.49 -21.80
C GLY A 701 -35.20 2.43 -21.76
N ALA A 702 -35.69 1.26 -21.36
CA ALA A 702 -37.09 0.91 -21.31
C ALA A 702 -37.50 0.50 -19.89
N MET A 703 -38.75 0.79 -19.53
CA MET A 703 -39.35 0.41 -18.25
C MET A 703 -40.76 -0.11 -18.49
N GLN A 704 -41.17 -1.10 -17.74
CA GLN A 704 -42.56 -1.55 -17.71
C GLN A 704 -43.43 -0.46 -17.07
N PHE A 705 -44.55 -0.12 -17.73
CA PHE A 705 -45.54 0.77 -17.14
C PHE A 705 -46.52 -0.05 -16.30
N ILE A 706 -46.63 0.25 -15.02
CA ILE A 706 -47.64 -0.32 -14.14
C ILE A 706 -48.82 0.67 -14.02
N PRO A 707 -50.05 0.30 -14.43
CA PRO A 707 -51.22 1.15 -14.28
C PRO A 707 -51.45 1.56 -12.83
N SER A 708 -51.12 2.81 -12.51
CA SER A 708 -51.08 3.31 -11.14
C SER A 708 -51.36 4.81 -11.10
N THR A 709 -51.62 5.32 -9.90
CA THR A 709 -51.82 6.75 -9.63
C THR A 709 -50.85 7.18 -8.54
N SER A 710 -50.21 8.34 -8.66
CA SER A 710 -49.39 8.85 -7.58
C SER A 710 -50.22 9.21 -6.35
N LEU A 711 -49.64 9.12 -5.15
CA LEU A 711 -50.33 9.49 -3.92
C LEU A 711 -50.78 10.95 -3.94
N SER A 712 -49.99 11.84 -4.55
CA SER A 712 -50.34 13.26 -4.78
C SER A 712 -51.62 13.41 -5.62
N ALA A 713 -51.70 12.70 -6.75
CA ALA A 713 -52.86 12.74 -7.63
C ALA A 713 -54.08 12.06 -7.01
N ALA A 714 -53.89 10.93 -6.31
CA ALA A 714 -54.94 10.24 -5.59
C ALA A 714 -55.52 11.11 -4.46
N SER A 715 -54.65 11.69 -3.63
CA SER A 715 -55.02 12.61 -2.56
C SER A 715 -55.79 13.81 -3.10
N THR A 716 -55.32 14.45 -4.17
CA THR A 716 -56.01 15.59 -4.80
C THR A 716 -57.40 15.19 -5.31
N LYS A 717 -57.52 14.05 -6.00
CA LYS A 717 -58.78 13.57 -6.57
C LYS A 717 -59.79 13.16 -5.49
N TYR A 718 -59.32 12.62 -4.36
CA TYR A 718 -60.13 12.09 -3.27
C TYR A 718 -60.07 12.96 -2.00
N LYS A 719 -59.92 14.29 -2.17
CA LYS A 719 -60.02 15.31 -1.10
C LYS A 719 -59.10 15.06 0.12
N GLY A 720 -57.90 14.57 -0.11
CA GLY A 720 -56.90 14.35 0.93
C GLY A 720 -56.90 12.93 1.52
N SER A 721 -57.70 11.99 0.99
CA SER A 721 -57.82 10.64 1.55
C SER A 721 -57.39 9.55 0.56
N ILE A 722 -56.35 8.81 0.94
CA ILE A 722 -55.91 7.60 0.24
C ILE A 722 -56.88 6.45 0.55
N LEU A 723 -57.42 6.41 1.77
CA LEU A 723 -58.43 5.43 2.11
C LEU A 723 -59.67 5.53 1.19
N ALA A 724 -60.09 6.75 0.84
CA ALA A 724 -61.18 6.97 -0.10
C ALA A 724 -60.85 6.49 -1.52
N TYR A 725 -59.59 6.60 -1.96
CA TYR A 725 -59.13 6.00 -3.23
C TYR A 725 -59.26 4.47 -3.18
N LEU A 726 -58.78 3.83 -2.12
CA LEU A 726 -58.85 2.38 -1.96
C LEU A 726 -60.30 1.89 -1.92
N LYS A 727 -61.17 2.59 -1.16
CA LYS A 727 -62.61 2.30 -1.07
C LYS A 727 -63.33 2.48 -2.40
N ALA A 728 -62.99 3.51 -3.18
CA ALA A 728 -63.64 3.76 -4.46
C ALA A 728 -63.32 2.68 -5.51
N ASN A 729 -62.12 2.09 -5.46
CA ASN A 729 -61.72 1.04 -6.39
C ASN A 729 -62.09 -0.38 -5.91
N ASN A 730 -62.10 -0.64 -4.59
CA ASN A 730 -62.43 -1.94 -4.00
C ASN A 730 -63.36 -1.82 -2.77
N PRO A 731 -64.63 -1.43 -2.97
CA PRO A 731 -65.57 -1.25 -1.87
C PRO A 731 -65.98 -2.59 -1.25
N ASP A 732 -66.04 -2.63 0.08
CA ASP A 732 -66.62 -3.73 0.85
C ASP A 732 -67.18 -3.21 2.17
N ASP A 733 -68.50 -3.04 2.25
CA ASP A 733 -69.18 -2.49 3.43
C ASP A 733 -69.20 -3.45 4.63
N SER A 734 -68.79 -4.72 4.46
CA SER A 734 -68.66 -5.66 5.57
C SER A 734 -67.40 -5.46 6.41
N GLU A 735 -66.40 -4.77 5.84
CA GLU A 735 -65.11 -4.50 6.49
C GLU A 735 -65.12 -3.14 7.22
N PRO A 736 -64.43 -2.99 8.37
CA PRO A 736 -64.51 -1.78 9.21
C PRO A 736 -64.15 -0.45 8.50
N LEU A 737 -63.27 -0.50 7.50
CA LEU A 737 -62.85 0.67 6.73
C LEU A 737 -63.57 0.80 5.37
N GLY A 738 -64.51 -0.11 5.06
CA GLY A 738 -65.25 -0.10 3.80
C GLY A 738 -64.42 -0.53 2.58
N VAL A 739 -63.24 -1.12 2.79
CA VAL A 739 -62.31 -1.58 1.75
C VAL A 739 -62.19 -3.09 1.85
N ARG A 740 -62.18 -3.78 0.71
CA ARG A 740 -61.93 -5.22 0.66
C ARG A 740 -60.65 -5.59 1.42
N LYS A 741 -60.77 -6.61 2.28
CA LYS A 741 -59.67 -7.09 3.13
C LYS A 741 -58.39 -7.42 2.36
N GLU A 742 -58.51 -8.09 1.21
CA GLU A 742 -57.39 -8.46 0.34
C GLU A 742 -56.62 -7.23 -0.16
N THR A 743 -57.32 -6.19 -0.65
CA THR A 743 -56.73 -4.93 -1.10
C THR A 743 -56.02 -4.20 0.03
N MET A 744 -56.64 -4.16 1.22
CA MET A 744 -56.05 -3.51 2.39
C MET A 744 -54.80 -4.27 2.88
N ASP A 745 -54.82 -5.60 2.88
CA ASP A 745 -53.65 -6.43 3.22
C ASP A 745 -52.50 -6.22 2.21
N THR A 746 -52.80 -6.21 0.90
CA THR A 746 -51.82 -5.89 -0.14
C THR A 746 -51.21 -4.50 0.06
N TYR A 747 -52.03 -3.49 0.37
CA TYR A 747 -51.57 -2.13 0.63
C TYR A 747 -50.65 -2.06 1.86
N ILE A 748 -51.05 -2.67 2.97
CA ILE A 748 -50.27 -2.68 4.22
C ILE A 748 -48.92 -3.39 4.01
N LYS A 749 -48.94 -4.57 3.38
CA LYS A 749 -47.74 -5.38 3.11
C LYS A 749 -46.76 -4.68 2.18
N SER A 750 -47.25 -4.16 1.05
CA SER A 750 -46.40 -3.49 0.06
C SER A 750 -45.83 -2.18 0.62
N CYS A 751 -46.63 -1.42 1.37
CA CYS A 751 -46.17 -0.25 2.11
C CYS A 751 -45.06 -0.60 3.11
N ALA A 752 -45.23 -1.65 3.92
CA ALA A 752 -44.21 -2.09 4.88
C ALA A 752 -42.89 -2.49 4.18
N GLY A 753 -42.99 -3.29 3.11
CA GLY A 753 -41.83 -3.74 2.35
C GLY A 753 -41.05 -2.59 1.72
N TYR A 754 -41.71 -1.68 1.01
CA TYR A 754 -41.04 -0.52 0.41
C TYR A 754 -40.47 0.44 1.46
N CYS A 755 -41.13 0.66 2.61
CA CYS A 755 -40.56 1.47 3.70
C CYS A 755 -39.24 0.90 4.22
N VAL A 756 -39.17 -0.41 4.45
CA VAL A 756 -37.95 -1.07 4.94
C VAL A 756 -36.85 -1.06 3.88
N ILE A 757 -37.18 -1.45 2.64
CA ILE A 757 -36.19 -1.54 1.56
C ILE A 757 -35.62 -0.16 1.22
N THR A 758 -36.47 0.87 1.11
CA THR A 758 -35.98 2.23 0.81
C THR A 758 -35.18 2.85 1.95
N TYR A 759 -35.44 2.47 3.20
CA TYR A 759 -34.57 2.83 4.33
C TYR A 759 -33.19 2.17 4.23
N ILE A 760 -33.13 0.86 3.96
CA ILE A 760 -31.86 0.11 3.82
C ILE A 760 -31.03 0.66 2.67
N LEU A 761 -31.65 0.93 1.53
CA LEU A 761 -30.98 1.47 0.34
C LEU A 761 -30.69 2.99 0.44
N GLY A 762 -31.27 3.66 1.43
CA GLY A 762 -31.15 5.11 1.61
C GLY A 762 -31.68 5.89 0.41
N VAL A 763 -32.84 5.50 -0.13
CA VAL A 763 -33.46 6.17 -1.29
C VAL A 763 -33.97 7.55 -0.88
N GLY A 764 -33.48 8.59 -1.56
CA GLY A 764 -33.89 9.99 -1.37
C GLY A 764 -35.05 10.43 -2.25
N ASP A 765 -35.45 11.69 -2.12
CA ASP A 765 -36.46 12.34 -2.98
C ASP A 765 -37.81 11.59 -3.06
N ARG A 766 -38.24 10.98 -1.95
CA ARG A 766 -39.52 10.26 -1.85
C ARG A 766 -40.66 11.24 -1.54
N HIS A 767 -41.05 12.04 -2.53
CA HIS A 767 -42.26 12.87 -2.45
C HIS A 767 -43.49 12.13 -3.00
N LEU A 768 -44.68 12.68 -2.73
CA LEU A 768 -45.97 12.03 -3.06
C LEU A 768 -46.20 11.75 -4.55
N ASP A 769 -45.42 12.32 -5.47
CA ASP A 769 -45.52 11.99 -6.91
C ASP A 769 -44.70 10.75 -7.29
N ASN A 770 -43.65 10.42 -6.53
CA ASN A 770 -42.80 9.24 -6.72
C ASN A 770 -43.33 8.00 -5.99
N LEU A 771 -44.39 8.17 -5.19
CA LEU A 771 -45.09 7.12 -4.49
C LEU A 771 -46.35 6.75 -5.28
N LEU A 772 -46.40 5.54 -5.82
CA LEU A 772 -47.44 5.09 -6.72
C LEU A 772 -48.33 4.05 -6.04
N LEU A 773 -49.62 4.12 -6.33
CA LEU A 773 -50.64 3.20 -5.83
C LEU A 773 -51.45 2.66 -7.01
N ALA A 774 -51.44 1.35 -7.17
CA ALA A 774 -52.28 0.65 -8.13
C ALA A 774 -53.71 0.48 -7.58
N PRO A 775 -54.73 0.35 -8.47
CA PRO A 775 -56.12 0.22 -8.04
C PRO A 775 -56.40 -1.00 -7.16
N ASP A 776 -55.61 -2.06 -7.25
CA ASP A 776 -55.74 -3.32 -6.49
C ASP A 776 -55.08 -3.27 -5.10
N GLY A 777 -54.46 -2.15 -4.75
CA GLY A 777 -53.80 -1.93 -3.45
C GLY A 777 -52.28 -2.08 -3.48
N HIS A 778 -51.66 -2.46 -4.60
CA HIS A 778 -50.20 -2.52 -4.67
C HIS A 778 -49.59 -1.11 -4.58
N PHE A 779 -48.81 -0.88 -3.53
CA PHE A 779 -48.03 0.33 -3.33
C PHE A 779 -46.58 0.10 -3.74
N PHE A 780 -46.00 1.03 -4.49
CA PHE A 780 -44.61 0.94 -4.91
C PHE A 780 -43.99 2.31 -5.16
N HIS A 781 -42.66 2.37 -5.12
CA HIS A 781 -41.90 3.58 -5.39
C HIS A 781 -41.39 3.56 -6.83
N ALA A 782 -41.30 4.73 -7.45
CA ALA A 782 -40.68 4.92 -8.77
C ALA A 782 -39.64 6.05 -8.71
N ASP A 783 -38.82 6.16 -9.77
CA ASP A 783 -37.77 7.16 -9.94
C ASP A 783 -36.70 7.07 -8.84
N PHE A 784 -35.63 6.30 -9.04
CA PHE A 784 -34.58 6.09 -8.03
C PHE A 784 -33.34 6.95 -8.27
N GLY A 785 -33.51 8.16 -8.83
CA GLY A 785 -32.41 9.08 -9.15
C GLY A 785 -31.56 9.56 -7.96
N PHE A 786 -31.99 9.32 -6.71
CA PHE A 786 -31.22 9.61 -5.49
C PHE A 786 -31.18 8.39 -4.57
N ILE A 787 -29.99 7.82 -4.34
CA ILE A 787 -29.77 6.66 -3.46
C ILE A 787 -28.62 6.87 -2.47
N LEU A 788 -28.42 5.90 -1.57
CA LEU A 788 -27.28 5.86 -0.63
C LEU A 788 -27.21 7.13 0.24
N GLY A 789 -28.37 7.56 0.74
CA GLY A 789 -28.52 8.66 1.69
C GLY A 789 -28.44 10.06 1.07
N ARG A 790 -28.37 10.17 -0.27
CA ARG A 790 -28.54 11.46 -0.94
C ARG A 790 -29.99 11.84 -1.00
N ASP A 791 -30.28 13.10 -0.75
CA ASP A 791 -31.61 13.68 -0.89
C ASP A 791 -31.45 15.14 -1.33
N PRO A 792 -32.25 15.65 -2.29
CA PRO A 792 -32.24 17.07 -2.64
C PRO A 792 -32.66 17.97 -1.47
N LYS A 793 -33.37 17.42 -0.47
CA LYS A 793 -33.83 18.17 0.71
C LYS A 793 -32.84 18.01 1.88
N PRO A 794 -32.39 19.13 2.48
CA PRO A 794 -31.56 19.06 3.68
C PRO A 794 -32.36 18.48 4.85
N PHE A 795 -31.74 17.62 5.66
CA PHE A 795 -32.33 16.98 6.85
C PHE A 795 -33.58 16.11 6.59
N ALA A 796 -33.63 15.50 5.41
CA ALA A 796 -34.64 14.50 5.09
C ALA A 796 -34.70 13.38 6.16
N PRO A 797 -35.91 12.98 6.63
CA PRO A 797 -36.04 11.87 7.56
C PRO A 797 -35.53 10.57 6.93
N MET A 798 -34.90 9.73 7.75
CA MET A 798 -34.22 8.53 7.30
C MET A 798 -35.17 7.44 6.77
N MET A 799 -36.36 7.31 7.37
CA MET A 799 -37.43 6.46 6.87
C MET A 799 -38.55 7.36 6.32
N LYS A 800 -39.05 7.03 5.14
CA LYS A 800 -40.08 7.82 4.45
C LYS A 800 -41.43 7.17 4.68
N LEU A 801 -42.13 7.65 5.70
CA LEU A 801 -43.52 7.33 5.98
C LEU A 801 -44.27 8.67 5.98
N CYS A 802 -45.27 8.84 5.12
CA CYS A 802 -46.03 10.08 4.99
C CYS A 802 -47.39 9.98 5.71
N LYS A 803 -48.00 11.13 6.03
CA LYS A 803 -49.33 11.18 6.69
C LYS A 803 -50.39 10.45 5.89
N GLU A 804 -50.35 10.60 4.56
CA GLU A 804 -51.26 10.01 3.60
C GLU A 804 -51.18 8.47 3.62
N MET A 805 -49.98 7.92 3.85
CA MET A 805 -49.78 6.47 3.94
C MET A 805 -50.41 5.91 5.22
N VAL A 806 -50.21 6.60 6.35
CA VAL A 806 -50.81 6.22 7.64
C VAL A 806 -52.32 6.42 7.64
N GLU A 807 -52.82 7.48 6.99
CA GLU A 807 -54.25 7.73 6.80
C GLU A 807 -54.90 6.62 5.97
N GLY A 808 -54.25 6.15 4.91
CA GLY A 808 -54.72 5.03 4.10
C GLY A 808 -54.94 3.73 4.90
N MET A 809 -54.22 3.54 6.00
CA MET A 809 -54.37 2.38 6.90
C MET A 809 -55.50 2.55 7.93
N GLY A 810 -56.11 3.74 8.03
CA GLY A 810 -57.08 4.09 9.08
C GLY A 810 -56.47 4.87 10.25
N GLY A 811 -55.24 5.37 10.12
CA GLY A 811 -54.55 6.20 11.12
C GLY A 811 -53.62 5.45 12.07
N ALA A 812 -52.86 6.19 12.87
CA ALA A 812 -51.81 5.65 13.75
C ALA A 812 -52.34 4.80 14.93
N SER A 813 -53.62 4.92 15.27
CA SER A 813 -54.29 4.10 16.29
C SER A 813 -55.00 2.87 15.71
N SER A 814 -54.95 2.67 14.38
CA SER A 814 -55.63 1.55 13.73
C SER A 814 -54.91 0.21 13.96
N PRO A 815 -55.65 -0.92 13.98
CA PRO A 815 -55.03 -2.24 14.04
C PRO A 815 -54.17 -2.53 12.80
N ASN A 816 -54.53 -1.97 11.65
CA ASN A 816 -53.77 -2.06 10.41
C ASN A 816 -52.39 -1.41 10.52
N TYR A 817 -52.26 -0.30 11.23
CA TYR A 817 -50.97 0.35 11.48
C TYR A 817 -50.07 -0.50 12.40
N LEU A 818 -50.65 -1.22 13.37
CA LEU A 818 -49.88 -2.18 14.17
C LEU A 818 -49.38 -3.35 13.31
N LEU A 819 -50.21 -3.85 12.39
CA LEU A 819 -49.84 -4.90 11.45
C LEU A 819 -48.73 -4.42 10.50
N PHE A 820 -48.81 -3.19 10.00
CA PHE A 820 -47.73 -2.54 9.24
C PHE A 820 -46.40 -2.57 10.01
N LYS A 821 -46.39 -2.13 11.28
CA LYS A 821 -45.17 -2.16 12.11
C LYS A 821 -44.61 -3.58 12.24
N GLN A 822 -45.48 -4.56 12.48
CA GLN A 822 -45.07 -5.97 12.59
C GLN A 822 -44.41 -6.48 11.30
N TYR A 823 -44.98 -6.18 10.13
CA TYR A 823 -44.36 -6.52 8.85
C TYR A 823 -43.03 -5.80 8.66
N CYS A 824 -42.92 -4.52 9.03
CA CYS A 824 -41.67 -3.78 8.96
C CYS A 824 -40.56 -4.42 9.81
N PHE A 825 -40.86 -4.82 11.06
CA PHE A 825 -39.89 -5.51 11.92
C PHE A 825 -39.47 -6.85 11.35
N THR A 826 -40.45 -7.66 10.92
CA THR A 826 -40.19 -8.99 10.36
C THR A 826 -39.34 -8.90 9.09
N ALA A 827 -39.65 -7.94 8.21
CA ALA A 827 -38.89 -7.69 6.99
C ALA A 827 -37.47 -7.21 7.28
N TYR A 828 -37.31 -6.24 8.19
CA TYR A 828 -35.98 -5.71 8.56
C TYR A 828 -35.07 -6.80 9.13
N THR A 829 -35.57 -7.59 10.09
CA THR A 829 -34.83 -8.71 10.68
C THR A 829 -34.45 -9.75 9.63
N THR A 830 -35.39 -10.08 8.73
CA THR A 830 -35.15 -11.08 7.68
C THR A 830 -34.07 -10.62 6.69
N LEU A 831 -34.15 -9.37 6.22
CA LEU A 831 -33.14 -8.80 5.32
C LEU A 831 -31.78 -8.65 6.01
N ARG A 832 -31.77 -8.33 7.31
CA ARG A 832 -30.53 -8.22 8.10
C ARG A 832 -29.75 -9.54 8.17
N LYS A 833 -30.43 -10.70 8.19
CA LYS A 833 -29.77 -12.03 8.11
C LYS A 833 -29.04 -12.25 6.78
N SER A 834 -29.51 -11.62 5.71
CA SER A 834 -28.95 -11.72 4.35
C SER A 834 -28.14 -10.47 3.94
N ALA A 835 -27.73 -9.65 4.91
CA ALA A 835 -27.04 -8.39 4.64
C ALA A 835 -25.72 -8.59 3.86
N ASN A 836 -24.98 -9.68 4.14
CA ASN A 836 -23.71 -9.97 3.46
C ASN A 836 -23.88 -10.08 1.94
N LEU A 837 -24.89 -10.81 1.47
CA LEU A 837 -25.20 -10.92 0.05
C LEU A 837 -25.46 -9.54 -0.58
N ILE A 838 -26.30 -8.73 0.06
CA ILE A 838 -26.65 -7.39 -0.44
C ILE A 838 -25.41 -6.49 -0.49
N LEU A 839 -24.58 -6.52 0.56
CA LEU A 839 -23.34 -5.74 0.63
C LEU A 839 -22.32 -6.18 -0.44
N ASN A 840 -22.16 -7.49 -0.67
CA ASN A 840 -21.27 -8.02 -1.70
C ASN A 840 -21.72 -7.61 -3.11
N LEU A 841 -23.03 -7.61 -3.38
CA LEU A 841 -23.57 -7.13 -4.65
C LEU A 841 -23.31 -5.63 -4.86
N PHE A 842 -23.46 -4.80 -3.82
CA PHE A 842 -23.08 -3.39 -3.92
C PHE A 842 -21.57 -3.21 -4.12
N SER A 843 -20.73 -4.04 -3.48
CA SER A 843 -19.28 -4.01 -3.65
C SER A 843 -18.84 -4.29 -5.08
N LEU A 844 -19.55 -5.16 -5.82
CA LEU A 844 -19.28 -5.45 -7.23
C LEU A 844 -19.74 -4.35 -8.19
N MET A 845 -20.57 -3.41 -7.72
CA MET A 845 -21.10 -2.30 -8.54
C MET A 845 -20.32 -0.99 -8.35
N VAL A 846 -19.31 -0.95 -7.49
CA VAL A 846 -18.55 0.26 -7.16
C VAL A 846 -17.90 0.88 -8.41
N ASP A 847 -17.35 0.04 -9.30
CA ASP A 847 -16.69 0.47 -10.55
C ASP A 847 -17.61 0.46 -11.78
N ALA A 848 -18.93 0.42 -11.57
CA ALA A 848 -19.94 0.40 -12.65
C ALA A 848 -20.25 1.78 -13.24
N ASN A 849 -19.56 2.84 -12.79
CA ASN A 849 -19.79 4.23 -13.22
C ASN A 849 -21.25 4.71 -13.11
N ILE A 850 -21.99 4.19 -12.12
CA ILE A 850 -23.36 4.61 -11.84
C ILE A 850 -23.35 5.99 -11.17
N PRO A 851 -24.20 6.96 -11.59
CA PRO A 851 -24.09 8.37 -11.20
C PRO A 851 -23.94 8.61 -9.69
N ASP A 852 -24.83 8.05 -8.86
CA ASP A 852 -24.74 8.31 -7.42
C ASP A 852 -23.58 7.59 -6.72
N ILE A 853 -23.27 6.37 -7.18
CA ILE A 853 -22.17 5.56 -6.65
C ILE A 853 -20.82 6.21 -6.97
N LEU A 854 -20.66 6.73 -8.19
CA LEU A 854 -19.43 7.37 -8.69
C LEU A 854 -18.95 8.53 -7.82
N VAL A 855 -19.87 9.24 -7.18
CA VAL A 855 -19.53 10.43 -6.37
C VAL A 855 -18.93 10.05 -5.01
N GLU A 856 -19.30 8.90 -4.42
CA GLU A 856 -18.69 8.40 -3.17
C GLU A 856 -18.54 6.86 -3.18
N PRO A 857 -17.69 6.30 -4.06
CA PRO A 857 -17.57 4.85 -4.26
C PRO A 857 -17.19 4.11 -2.97
N ASP A 858 -16.20 4.63 -2.24
CA ASP A 858 -15.70 4.03 -1.00
C ASP A 858 -16.74 3.99 0.13
N LYS A 859 -17.76 4.86 0.06
CA LYS A 859 -18.81 4.95 1.09
C LYS A 859 -20.10 4.24 0.69
N ALA A 860 -20.27 3.84 -0.57
CA ALA A 860 -21.51 3.24 -1.05
C ALA A 860 -21.91 2.02 -0.21
N VAL A 861 -20.99 1.07 -0.06
CA VAL A 861 -21.18 -0.15 0.76
C VAL A 861 -21.32 0.21 2.25
N LEU A 862 -20.52 1.16 2.74
CA LEU A 862 -20.53 1.57 4.15
C LEU A 862 -21.89 2.14 4.56
N LYS A 863 -22.49 3.01 3.73
CA LYS A 863 -23.79 3.60 4.01
C LYS A 863 -24.90 2.57 4.10
N VAL A 864 -24.90 1.56 3.23
CA VAL A 864 -25.86 0.45 3.31
C VAL A 864 -25.62 -0.38 4.58
N LYS A 865 -24.35 -0.67 4.89
CA LYS A 865 -23.96 -1.40 6.11
C LYS A 865 -24.44 -0.71 7.39
N GLU A 866 -24.29 0.61 7.47
CA GLU A 866 -24.74 1.42 8.62
C GLU A 866 -26.26 1.30 8.84
N ARG A 867 -27.07 1.16 7.78
CA ARG A 867 -28.53 0.99 7.90
C ARG A 867 -28.96 -0.39 8.39
N PHE A 868 -28.11 -1.39 8.22
CA PHE A 868 -28.36 -2.72 8.77
C PHE A 868 -28.01 -2.83 10.26
N HIS A 869 -27.24 -1.89 10.82
CA HIS A 869 -26.79 -1.91 12.22
C HIS A 869 -26.27 -3.29 12.65
N LEU A 870 -25.32 -3.84 11.87
CA LEU A 870 -24.79 -5.19 12.07
C LEU A 870 -24.04 -5.37 13.39
N GLU A 871 -23.61 -4.26 13.99
CA GLU A 871 -22.97 -4.19 15.30
C GLU A 871 -23.93 -4.42 16.49
N LEU A 872 -25.24 -4.25 16.29
CA LEU A 872 -26.25 -4.40 17.33
C LEU A 872 -26.74 -5.86 17.46
N SER A 873 -27.28 -6.24 18.62
CA SER A 873 -28.09 -7.45 18.72
C SER A 873 -29.42 -7.32 17.96
N GLU A 874 -30.11 -8.43 17.72
CA GLU A 874 -31.40 -8.41 17.04
C GLU A 874 -32.44 -7.58 17.82
N GLU A 875 -32.48 -7.71 19.15
CA GLU A 875 -33.40 -6.97 20.01
C GLU A 875 -33.10 -5.46 20.07
N GLU A 876 -31.81 -5.09 20.02
CA GLU A 876 -31.39 -3.69 19.98
C GLU A 876 -31.67 -3.05 18.62
N ALA A 877 -31.42 -3.79 17.53
CA ALA A 877 -31.71 -3.32 16.18
C ALA A 877 -33.21 -3.10 15.96
N ILE A 878 -34.08 -3.97 16.50
CA ILE A 878 -35.55 -3.78 16.46
C ILE A 878 -35.96 -2.55 17.27
N ARG A 879 -35.39 -2.35 18.47
CA ARG A 879 -35.69 -1.15 19.30
C ARG A 879 -35.26 0.14 18.60
N HIS A 880 -34.09 0.15 17.98
CA HIS A 880 -33.62 1.27 17.17
C HIS A 880 -34.56 1.53 15.98
N PHE A 881 -34.96 0.47 15.28
CA PHE A 881 -35.88 0.59 14.15
C PHE A 881 -37.28 1.06 14.57
N GLU A 882 -37.79 0.63 15.73
CA GLU A 882 -39.05 1.13 16.29
C GLU A 882 -38.99 2.64 16.61
N GLN A 883 -37.88 3.10 17.19
CA GLN A 883 -37.64 4.53 17.41
C GLN A 883 -37.66 5.31 16.09
N LEU A 884 -37.03 4.79 15.03
CA LEU A 884 -37.06 5.41 13.70
C LEU A 884 -38.49 5.54 13.13
N ILE A 885 -39.33 4.52 13.28
CA ILE A 885 -40.74 4.59 12.85
C ILE A 885 -41.47 5.67 13.66
N SER A 886 -41.29 5.67 14.98
CA SER A 886 -41.92 6.65 15.88
C SER A 886 -41.50 8.08 15.56
N ASP A 887 -40.20 8.32 15.36
CA ASP A 887 -39.66 9.64 15.03
C ASP A 887 -40.15 10.13 13.67
N SER A 888 -40.25 9.23 12.68
CA SER A 888 -40.82 9.55 11.38
C SER A 888 -42.28 10.00 11.53
N VAL A 889 -43.08 9.29 12.33
CA VAL A 889 -44.48 9.68 12.61
C VAL A 889 -44.59 10.98 13.40
N ASN A 890 -43.73 11.19 14.39
CA ASN A 890 -43.73 12.43 15.18
C ASN A 890 -43.28 13.64 14.35
N ALA A 891 -42.32 13.47 13.44
CA ALA A 891 -41.91 14.51 12.49
C ALA A 891 -43.05 14.91 11.53
N ILE A 892 -43.91 13.96 11.16
CA ILE A 892 -45.13 14.22 10.37
C ILE A 892 -46.14 15.08 11.16
N PHE A 893 -46.30 14.81 12.46
CA PHE A 893 -47.25 15.55 13.31
C PHE A 893 -46.67 16.85 13.91
N GLY A 894 -45.34 16.99 13.92
CA GLY A 894 -44.60 18.20 14.23
C GLY A 894 -44.61 19.18 13.06
N VAL A 895 -45.77 19.81 12.82
CA VAL A 895 -46.01 20.76 11.73
C VAL A 895 -45.11 22.00 11.84
N VAL A 896 -43.93 21.99 11.22
CA VAL A 896 -43.15 23.21 10.91
C VAL A 896 -42.43 23.15 9.56
N ILE A 897 -41.99 21.97 9.08
CA ILE A 897 -41.11 21.90 7.89
C ILE A 897 -41.87 21.97 6.56
N ASP A 898 -43.05 21.35 6.43
CA ASP A 898 -43.78 21.33 5.14
C ASP A 898 -44.39 22.70 4.77
N ARG A 899 -44.78 23.52 5.76
CA ARG A 899 -45.22 24.91 5.52
C ARG A 899 -44.08 25.83 5.08
N LEU A 900 -42.87 25.59 5.58
CA LEU A 900 -41.68 26.31 5.13
C LEU A 900 -41.33 25.92 3.68
N HIS A 901 -41.60 24.66 3.32
CA HIS A 901 -41.35 24.12 1.99
C HIS A 901 -42.30 24.67 0.91
N GLU A 902 -43.60 24.85 1.22
CA GLU A 902 -44.54 25.58 0.35
C GLU A 902 -44.14 27.06 0.20
N PHE A 903 -43.64 27.68 1.26
CA PHE A 903 -43.21 29.08 1.25
C PHE A 903 -41.96 29.29 0.38
N VAL A 904 -40.98 28.37 0.43
CA VAL A 904 -39.74 28.44 -0.37
C VAL A 904 -39.99 28.12 -1.84
N GLN A 905 -40.93 27.21 -2.16
CA GLN A 905 -41.32 26.95 -3.55
C GLN A 905 -42.14 28.10 -4.16
N GLY A 906 -42.99 28.75 -3.38
CA GLY A 906 -43.69 29.97 -3.80
C GLY A 906 -42.79 31.19 -4.00
N TRP A 907 -41.54 31.14 -3.51
CA TRP A 907 -40.54 32.20 -3.70
C TRP A 907 -39.63 31.98 -4.92
N ARG A 908 -39.65 30.79 -5.52
CA ARG A 908 -38.84 30.42 -6.71
C ARG A 908 -39.66 30.25 -8.00
N ALA A 909 -40.99 30.35 -7.93
CA ALA A 909 -41.87 30.55 -9.09
C ALA A 909 -42.11 32.05 -9.28
#